data_AF-A0A938IN62-F1
#
_entry.id   AF-A0A938IN62-F1
#
_cell.length_a   1.000
_cell.length_b   1.000
_cell.length_c   1.000
_cell.angle_alpha   90.00
_cell.angle_beta   90.00
_cell.angle_gamma   90.00
#
_symmetry.space_group_name_H-M   'P 1'
#
loop_
_entity.id
_entity.type
_entity.pdbx_description
1 polymer ?
#
loop_
_entity_poly.entity_id
_entity_poly.type
_entity_poly.pdbx_seq_one_letter_code
_entity_poly.pdbx_strand_id
1 'polypeptide(L)'
;MIRPRPTCRQFRNRRGAIAVFAAIILVVILGFVAFAVDTGVVAVSRTQLQTAADAAALAAAQRFGQPDADVRSAARRFAQDNTVDDFVLNDNRIEFGYWDIATRQFTPSAQQGNAVRVTVNRDGASNARTRLFFGSILGRSEIGVRASAIAMANPRDIAIVVDLSGSMNDDTEPCWATNEIGSRYGSSTANSVMQRIYQDFGLGAFPGSIQYVGQPLGVVQNDFAYAEMTKDNGPLAKPSIPSQYRISSSHSEQQRKQRAYSWIIDNQIRVLMPTAKPTPNSASSSSYQFWERYLDYLLIPRSIWTPSPPPPPPPPGPPKPPPPPGPPKPPPPSPPPPPPPPPPPPPPPPPPPPPPPPPRGGGASTARPIERRVASTGDDGIMSLDTAWGWSRPAVPPFAALTGTIGSWGGVTFPQLALGQSGGSGPLGKPPANRGTLPPNQYGDRINSSKFNNPNTFTYQGANTSVPSQWRNKIGPRTYIQFLCDYGRDGKVANRITPLSHAYPSPLNVDTVRGKSFQFPPAEQPMHACRRAMIAALTIIESRNAAIPNPDHRDKVTIISFDSVQNGATVHYPLGANYTQAMNACVSLQATSDVGFTTATDSGLALAKQVLQQQGRVRANKVVVLLTDGAPNDWVTNTNQVQSWVNSHNQSGDFYGNGAWWLDAALMQSQSMQLQGYDVWPVGIGLGTVYDFMDRMARLGGTADDDGLGVRGSGDPANYENRLVEIFEKIILTPKVQLVD
;
A
#
# COMPACT_ATOMS: atom_id res chain seq x y z
N MET A 1 -105.19 70.67 21.06
CA MET A 1 -104.22 69.73 20.44
C MET A 1 -102.84 70.32 20.67
N ILE A 2 -101.89 69.69 21.39
CA ILE A 2 -100.91 68.69 20.93
C ILE A 2 -100.12 68.16 22.18
N ARG A 3 -99.81 66.85 22.25
CA ARG A 3 -98.82 66.19 23.17
C ARG A 3 -97.43 66.06 22.45
N PRO A 4 -96.36 65.43 23.01
CA PRO A 4 -95.48 65.69 24.17
C PRO A 4 -93.97 65.77 23.75
N ARG A 5 -92.98 65.81 24.69
CA ARG A 5 -91.61 65.21 24.54
C ARG A 5 -90.82 65.13 25.88
N PRO A 6 -89.81 64.22 26.03
CA PRO A 6 -89.50 63.52 27.29
C PRO A 6 -88.20 63.90 28.05
N THR A 7 -88.20 63.54 29.34
CA THR A 7 -87.12 63.23 30.33
C THR A 7 -85.70 63.77 30.17
N CYS A 8 -85.18 64.39 31.25
CA CYS A 8 -83.74 64.44 31.53
C CYS A 8 -83.46 63.87 32.95
N ARG A 9 -82.59 62.86 32.99
CA ARG A 9 -82.24 62.03 34.15
C ARG A 9 -81.10 62.72 34.91
N GLN A 10 -81.32 63.07 36.18
CA GLN A 10 -80.27 63.62 37.06
C GLN A 10 -79.19 62.57 37.34
N PHE A 11 -77.95 62.85 36.95
CA PHE A 11 -76.78 62.07 37.35
C PHE A 11 -76.34 62.47 38.76
N ARG A 12 -76.37 61.52 39.71
CA ARG A 12 -75.76 61.65 41.04
C ARG A 12 -74.25 61.89 40.91
N ASN A 13 -73.75 62.94 41.57
CA ASN A 13 -72.31 63.20 41.75
C ASN A 13 -71.61 61.99 42.38
N ARG A 14 -70.83 61.26 41.60
CA ARG A 14 -69.90 60.23 42.08
C ARG A 14 -68.60 60.93 42.49
N ARG A 15 -68.14 60.70 43.72
CA ARG A 15 -66.88 61.24 44.25
C ARG A 15 -65.70 60.70 43.43
N GLY A 16 -64.86 61.59 42.90
CA GLY A 16 -63.75 61.29 41.96
C GLY A 16 -62.58 60.48 42.53
N ALA A 17 -62.77 59.66 43.56
CA ALA A 17 -61.74 58.82 44.16
C ALA A 17 -61.10 57.86 43.15
N ILE A 18 -61.87 57.38 42.17
CA ILE A 18 -61.40 56.50 41.09
C ILE A 18 -60.32 57.20 40.24
N ALA A 19 -60.41 58.51 40.02
CA ALA A 19 -59.42 59.24 39.23
C ALA A 19 -58.06 59.30 39.94
N VAL A 20 -58.06 59.48 41.26
CA VAL A 20 -56.83 59.50 42.08
C VAL A 20 -56.19 58.12 42.13
N PHE A 21 -56.98 57.07 42.36
CA PHE A 21 -56.48 55.69 42.31
C PHE A 21 -55.96 55.31 40.92
N ALA A 22 -56.67 55.70 39.85
CA ALA A 22 -56.23 55.48 38.48
C ALA A 22 -54.91 56.19 38.16
N ALA A 23 -54.72 57.43 38.63
CA ALA A 23 -53.46 58.17 38.44
C ALA A 23 -52.28 57.48 39.14
N ILE A 24 -52.47 57.00 40.37
CA ILE A 24 -51.41 56.28 41.11
C ILE A 24 -51.10 54.94 40.44
N ILE A 25 -52.12 54.17 40.06
CA ILE A 25 -51.95 52.88 39.38
C ILE A 25 -51.28 53.06 38.02
N LEU A 26 -51.62 54.13 37.28
CA LEU A 26 -50.99 54.43 36.00
C LEU A 26 -49.48 54.63 36.14
N VAL A 27 -49.02 55.38 37.15
CA VAL A 27 -47.58 55.56 37.42
C VAL A 27 -46.91 54.23 37.72
N VAL A 28 -47.55 53.37 38.52
CA VAL A 28 -47.03 52.03 38.84
C VAL A 28 -46.93 51.16 37.57
N ILE A 29 -47.97 51.16 36.73
CA ILE A 29 -47.96 50.43 35.44
C ILE A 29 -46.86 50.94 34.53
N LEU A 30 -46.70 52.26 34.39
CA LEU A 30 -45.63 52.85 33.60
C LEU A 30 -44.23 52.47 34.14
N GLY A 31 -44.07 52.38 35.46
CA GLY A 31 -42.86 51.88 36.08
C GLY A 31 -42.54 50.43 35.71
N PHE A 32 -43.54 49.54 35.69
CA PHE A 32 -43.37 48.16 35.24
C PHE A 32 -43.08 48.05 33.74
N VAL A 33 -43.71 48.88 32.90
CA VAL A 33 -43.41 48.94 31.46
C VAL A 33 -41.97 49.39 31.23
N ALA A 34 -41.54 50.43 31.92
CA ALA A 34 -40.15 50.92 31.88
C ALA A 34 -39.15 49.82 32.24
N PHE A 35 -39.39 49.13 33.36
CA PHE A 35 -38.57 48.02 33.81
C PHE A 35 -38.53 46.85 32.80
N ALA A 36 -39.68 46.50 32.21
CA ALA A 36 -39.77 45.44 31.22
C ALA A 36 -38.99 45.76 29.94
N VAL A 37 -39.10 46.99 29.43
CA VAL A 37 -38.37 47.45 28.23
C VAL A 37 -36.86 47.46 28.48
N ASP A 38 -36.40 48.08 29.57
CA ASP A 38 -34.97 48.18 29.87
C ASP A 38 -34.35 46.80 30.11
N THR A 39 -35.03 45.92 30.84
CA THR A 39 -34.57 44.54 31.06
C THR A 39 -34.53 43.76 29.74
N GLY A 40 -35.51 43.97 28.85
CA GLY A 40 -35.53 43.40 27.51
C GLY A 40 -34.32 43.82 26.68
N VAL A 41 -33.95 45.10 26.70
CA VAL A 41 -32.77 45.62 25.96
C VAL A 41 -31.47 45.05 26.51
N VAL A 42 -31.33 44.93 27.82
CA VAL A 42 -30.16 44.30 28.45
C VAL A 42 -30.07 42.83 28.09
N ALA A 43 -31.20 42.10 28.12
CA ALA A 43 -31.25 40.70 27.73
C ALA A 43 -30.86 40.50 26.26
N VAL A 44 -31.42 41.29 25.33
CA VAL A 44 -31.06 41.23 23.91
C VAL A 44 -29.59 41.57 23.69
N SER A 45 -29.09 42.63 24.32
CA SER A 45 -27.66 43.01 24.22
C SER A 45 -26.76 41.87 24.71
N ARG A 46 -27.12 41.22 25.83
CA ARG A 46 -26.35 40.10 26.37
C ARG A 46 -26.37 38.90 25.42
N THR A 47 -27.53 38.57 24.85
CA THR A 47 -27.65 37.48 23.87
C THR A 47 -26.80 37.75 22.63
N GLN A 48 -26.83 38.97 22.09
CA GLN A 48 -25.98 39.36 20.95
C GLN A 48 -24.49 39.23 21.29
N LEU A 49 -24.06 39.70 22.47
CA LEU A 49 -22.67 39.56 22.89
C LEU A 49 -22.27 38.10 23.11
N GLN A 50 -23.20 37.25 23.58
CA GLN A 50 -22.94 35.81 23.72
C GLN A 50 -22.76 35.15 22.35
N THR A 51 -23.65 35.42 21.39
CA THR A 51 -23.51 34.94 20.01
C THR A 51 -22.18 35.37 19.39
N ALA A 52 -21.78 36.63 19.61
CA ALA A 52 -20.49 37.13 19.15
C ALA A 52 -19.30 36.43 19.84
N ALA A 53 -19.37 36.20 21.16
CA ALA A 53 -18.33 35.50 21.90
C ALA A 53 -18.20 34.04 21.45
N ASP A 54 -19.31 33.33 21.29
CA ASP A 54 -19.38 31.94 20.85
C ASP A 54 -18.79 31.78 19.44
N ALA A 55 -19.24 32.63 18.50
CA ALA A 55 -18.75 32.65 17.12
C ALA A 55 -17.24 32.97 17.07
N ALA A 56 -16.78 33.97 17.83
CA ALA A 56 -15.37 34.35 17.87
C ALA A 56 -14.49 33.26 18.49
N ALA A 57 -14.93 32.62 19.58
CA ALA A 57 -14.20 31.53 20.22
C ALA A 57 -14.09 30.32 19.29
N LEU A 58 -15.19 29.90 18.65
CA LEU A 58 -15.18 28.80 17.67
C LEU A 58 -14.28 29.12 16.48
N ALA A 59 -14.37 30.32 15.91
CA ALA A 59 -13.56 30.75 14.77
C ALA A 59 -12.06 30.78 15.11
N ALA A 60 -11.69 31.23 16.32
CA ALA A 60 -10.31 31.15 16.78
C ALA A 60 -9.85 29.70 16.96
N ALA A 61 -10.63 28.87 17.65
CA ALA A 61 -10.27 27.47 17.88
C ALA A 61 -10.08 26.68 16.57
N GLN A 62 -10.85 27.01 15.51
CA GLN A 62 -10.71 26.39 14.18
C GLN A 62 -9.35 26.66 13.53
N ARG A 63 -8.66 27.72 13.97
CA ARG A 63 -7.37 28.17 13.43
C ARG A 63 -6.17 27.69 14.25
N PHE A 64 -6.36 26.86 15.28
CA PHE A 64 -5.26 26.34 16.08
C PHE A 64 -4.25 25.55 15.24
N GLY A 65 -2.97 25.85 15.46
CA GLY A 65 -1.85 25.37 14.65
C GLY A 65 -1.41 26.35 13.55
N GLN A 66 -2.19 27.41 13.28
CA GLN A 66 -1.76 28.56 12.47
C GLN A 66 -1.07 29.61 13.36
N PRO A 67 -0.33 30.60 12.80
CA PRO A 67 0.25 31.69 13.58
C PRO A 67 -0.78 32.42 14.46
N ASP A 68 -0.37 32.87 15.65
CA ASP A 68 -1.24 33.55 16.63
C ASP A 68 -2.03 34.72 16.04
N ALA A 69 -1.42 35.44 15.08
CA ALA A 69 -2.06 36.56 14.39
C ALA A 69 -3.31 36.12 13.62
N ASP A 70 -3.28 34.96 12.97
CA ASP A 70 -4.38 34.43 12.17
C ASP A 70 -5.53 33.96 13.08
N VAL A 71 -5.19 33.35 14.21
CA VAL A 71 -6.17 32.95 15.24
C VAL A 71 -6.89 34.19 15.80
N ARG A 72 -6.14 35.24 16.13
CA ARG A 72 -6.71 36.50 16.65
C ARG A 72 -7.52 37.24 15.59
N SER A 73 -7.08 37.27 14.33
CA SER A 73 -7.85 37.91 13.26
C SER A 73 -9.17 37.18 12.99
N ALA A 74 -9.20 35.86 13.06
CA ALA A 74 -10.43 35.07 12.91
C ALA A 74 -11.44 35.39 14.02
N ALA A 75 -11.01 35.42 15.29
CA ALA A 75 -11.88 35.82 16.40
C ALA A 75 -12.43 37.25 16.22
N ARG A 76 -11.60 38.21 15.83
CA ARG A 76 -12.03 39.61 15.62
C ARG A 76 -13.10 39.71 14.53
N ARG A 77 -12.87 39.07 13.39
CA ARG A 77 -13.82 39.07 12.27
C ARG A 77 -15.17 38.49 12.67
N PHE A 78 -15.19 37.31 13.30
CA PHE A 78 -16.44 36.67 13.69
C PHE A 78 -17.15 37.39 14.84
N ALA A 79 -16.41 38.04 15.75
CA ALA A 79 -17.03 38.92 16.75
C ALA A 79 -17.74 40.11 16.09
N GLN A 80 -17.12 40.72 15.08
CA GLN A 80 -17.68 41.86 14.33
C GLN A 80 -18.93 41.46 13.54
N ASP A 81 -18.85 40.38 12.78
CA ASP A 81 -19.92 39.89 11.91
C ASP A 81 -21.20 39.47 12.69
N ASN A 82 -21.08 39.19 13.98
CA ASN A 82 -22.18 38.71 14.83
C ASN A 82 -22.70 39.77 15.83
N THR A 83 -22.33 41.04 15.63
CA THR A 83 -22.86 42.17 16.41
C THR A 83 -23.64 43.15 15.52
N VAL A 84 -24.58 43.89 16.12
CA VAL A 84 -25.50 44.80 15.40
C VAL A 84 -24.88 46.19 15.14
N ASP A 85 -23.74 46.50 15.77
CA ASP A 85 -23.06 47.80 15.69
C ASP A 85 -21.56 47.60 15.43
N ASP A 86 -20.82 48.67 15.11
CA ASP A 86 -19.35 48.66 14.93
C ASP A 86 -18.63 48.23 16.23
N PHE A 87 -18.49 46.92 16.44
CA PHE A 87 -17.85 46.33 17.61
C PHE A 87 -16.35 46.14 17.39
N VAL A 88 -15.56 46.41 18.42
CA VAL A 88 -14.11 46.21 18.42
C VAL A 88 -13.75 45.17 19.48
N LEU A 89 -13.19 44.03 19.04
CA LEU A 89 -12.56 43.03 19.91
C LEU A 89 -11.06 43.30 20.03
N ASN A 90 -10.60 43.60 21.24
CA ASN A 90 -9.18 43.78 21.53
C ASN A 90 -8.48 42.44 21.73
N ASP A 91 -7.22 42.33 21.30
CA ASP A 91 -6.44 41.08 21.40
C ASP A 91 -6.25 40.60 22.84
N ASN A 92 -6.21 41.51 23.81
CA ASN A 92 -6.12 41.16 25.24
C ASN A 92 -7.36 40.45 25.79
N ARG A 93 -8.46 40.40 25.02
CA ARG A 93 -9.67 39.63 25.34
C ARG A 93 -9.72 38.26 24.67
N ILE A 94 -8.69 37.93 23.89
CA ILE A 94 -8.50 36.63 23.26
C ILE A 94 -7.36 35.96 24.03
N GLU A 95 -7.73 35.09 24.97
CA GLU A 95 -6.82 34.39 25.87
C GLU A 95 -6.61 32.95 25.40
N PHE A 96 -5.38 32.58 25.07
CA PHE A 96 -5.04 31.17 24.84
C PHE A 96 -4.90 30.44 26.16
N GLY A 97 -5.13 29.13 26.15
CA GLY A 97 -4.99 28.32 27.35
C GLY A 97 -5.27 26.85 27.14
N TYR A 98 -5.39 26.16 28.27
CA TYR A 98 -5.69 24.75 28.33
C TYR A 98 -7.07 24.54 28.94
N TRP A 99 -7.91 23.78 28.26
CA TRP A 99 -9.13 23.22 28.82
C TRP A 99 -8.87 21.82 29.32
N ASP A 100 -9.09 21.61 30.62
CA ASP A 100 -9.09 20.29 31.24
C ASP A 100 -10.51 19.72 31.24
N ILE A 101 -10.72 18.62 30.52
CA ILE A 101 -12.04 18.02 30.34
C ILE A 101 -12.55 17.39 31.64
N ALA A 102 -11.65 16.89 32.50
CA ALA A 102 -12.01 16.21 33.73
C ALA A 102 -12.46 17.20 34.81
N THR A 103 -11.72 18.29 34.97
CA THR A 103 -12.00 19.33 35.98
C THR A 103 -12.90 20.45 35.47
N ARG A 104 -13.10 20.53 34.14
CA ARG A 104 -13.82 21.62 33.45
C ARG A 104 -13.24 22.98 33.81
N GLN A 105 -11.92 23.08 33.73
CA GLN A 105 -11.19 24.30 34.06
C GLN A 105 -10.39 24.80 32.87
N PHE A 106 -10.44 26.11 32.66
CA PHE A 106 -9.58 26.81 31.71
C PHE A 106 -8.41 27.46 32.44
N THR A 107 -7.20 27.12 32.01
CA THR A 107 -5.96 27.72 32.52
C THR A 107 -5.29 28.54 31.41
N PRO A 108 -5.15 29.87 31.55
CA PRO A 108 -4.49 30.71 30.55
C PRO A 108 -3.03 30.31 30.29
N SER A 109 -2.57 30.54 29.07
CA SER A 109 -1.20 30.25 28.60
C SER A 109 -0.73 31.32 27.63
N ALA A 110 0.58 31.57 27.60
CA ALA A 110 1.21 32.44 26.61
C ALA A 110 1.33 31.77 25.22
N GLN A 111 1.30 30.44 25.18
CA GLN A 111 1.34 29.66 23.94
C GLN A 111 -0.06 29.14 23.60
N GLN A 112 -0.31 28.84 22.32
CA GLN A 112 -1.51 28.11 21.91
C GLN A 112 -1.56 26.75 22.63
N GLY A 113 -2.57 26.57 23.47
CA GLY A 113 -2.89 25.28 24.09
C GLY A 113 -3.93 24.52 23.29
N ASN A 114 -4.89 23.91 23.98
CA ASN A 114 -6.03 23.23 23.34
C ASN A 114 -7.33 24.04 23.41
N ALA A 115 -7.33 25.25 24.00
CA ALA A 115 -8.51 26.09 24.14
C ALA A 115 -8.23 27.59 24.05
N VAL A 116 -9.26 28.36 23.71
CA VAL A 116 -9.25 29.82 23.66
C VAL A 116 -10.49 30.35 24.38
N ARG A 117 -10.30 31.36 25.22
CA ARG A 117 -11.38 32.12 25.84
C ARG A 117 -11.47 33.47 25.15
N VAL A 118 -12.68 33.81 24.69
CA VAL A 118 -12.98 35.13 24.13
C VAL A 118 -13.96 35.86 25.03
N THR A 119 -13.63 37.09 25.40
CA THR A 119 -14.51 37.95 26.20
C THR A 119 -14.94 39.17 25.39
N VAL A 120 -16.26 39.35 25.25
CA VAL A 120 -16.87 40.43 24.48
C VAL A 120 -17.61 41.34 25.46
N ASN A 121 -17.35 42.65 25.41
CA ASN A 121 -17.94 43.59 26.36
C ASN A 121 -18.26 44.97 25.76
N ARG A 122 -19.35 45.56 26.24
CA ARG A 122 -19.77 46.94 26.03
C ARG A 122 -19.59 47.70 27.33
N ASP A 123 -18.41 48.27 27.56
CA ASP A 123 -18.03 48.92 28.84
C ASP A 123 -17.85 50.44 28.74
N GLY A 124 -17.93 51.01 27.54
CA GLY A 124 -17.70 52.42 27.24
C GLY A 124 -16.24 52.77 26.96
N ALA A 125 -15.30 51.81 27.01
CA ALA A 125 -13.90 52.05 26.70
C ALA A 125 -13.62 51.85 25.20
N SER A 126 -13.82 50.63 24.71
CA SER A 126 -13.66 50.30 23.28
C SER A 126 -14.99 50.18 22.54
N ASN A 127 -16.08 49.93 23.27
CA ASN A 127 -17.41 49.72 22.73
C ASN A 127 -18.43 50.51 23.55
N ALA A 128 -19.34 51.21 22.87
CA ALA A 128 -20.39 52.00 23.52
C ALA A 128 -21.24 51.13 24.45
N ARG A 129 -21.63 51.68 25.61
CA ARG A 129 -22.51 50.99 26.56
C ARG A 129 -23.91 50.83 25.97
N THR A 130 -24.64 49.82 26.46
CA THR A 130 -26.04 49.63 26.08
C THR A 130 -26.88 50.75 26.68
N ARG A 131 -27.58 51.50 25.82
CA ARG A 131 -28.49 52.57 26.23
C ARG A 131 -29.79 51.99 26.79
N LEU A 132 -30.26 52.55 27.89
CA LEU A 132 -31.54 52.24 28.53
C LEU A 132 -32.58 53.28 28.08
N PHE A 133 -33.82 52.86 27.87
CA PHE A 133 -34.91 53.76 27.45
C PHE A 133 -35.46 54.57 28.62
N PHE A 134 -35.66 53.93 29.77
CA PHE A 134 -36.27 54.55 30.94
C PHE A 134 -35.34 54.65 32.15
N GLY A 135 -34.17 54.01 32.11
CA GLY A 135 -33.16 54.04 33.18
C GLY A 135 -32.68 55.45 33.53
N SER A 136 -32.79 56.40 32.60
CA SER A 136 -32.54 57.83 32.82
C SER A 136 -33.37 58.42 33.99
N ILE A 137 -34.58 57.91 34.21
CA ILE A 137 -35.47 58.31 35.32
C ILE A 137 -34.85 57.93 36.68
N LEU A 138 -34.01 56.88 36.71
CA LEU A 138 -33.28 56.41 37.88
C LEU A 138 -31.81 56.89 37.90
N GLY A 139 -31.45 57.86 37.04
CA GLY A 139 -30.10 58.40 36.94
C GLY A 139 -29.09 57.49 36.23
N ARG A 140 -29.54 56.45 35.50
CA ARG A 140 -28.68 55.56 34.70
C ARG A 140 -29.19 55.42 33.26
N SER A 141 -28.67 56.22 32.34
CA SER A 141 -29.05 56.14 30.92
C SER A 141 -28.36 54.99 30.16
N GLU A 142 -27.33 54.38 30.75
CA GLU A 142 -26.52 53.34 30.08
C GLU A 142 -26.04 52.28 31.08
N ILE A 143 -25.82 51.06 30.58
CA ILE A 143 -25.29 49.93 31.36
C ILE A 143 -24.24 49.16 30.58
N GLY A 144 -23.21 48.69 31.29
CA GLY A 144 -22.19 47.83 30.71
C GLY A 144 -22.64 46.36 30.70
N VAL A 145 -22.44 45.68 29.57
CA VAL A 145 -22.79 44.26 29.40
C VAL A 145 -21.56 43.49 28.94
N ARG A 146 -21.38 42.27 29.44
CA ARG A 146 -20.27 41.38 29.06
C ARG A 146 -20.77 39.95 28.83
N ALA A 147 -20.12 39.26 27.92
CA ALA A 147 -20.28 37.84 27.65
C ALA A 147 -18.90 37.21 27.42
N SER A 148 -18.77 35.91 27.68
CA SER A 148 -17.54 35.17 27.45
C SER A 148 -17.87 33.77 26.97
N ALA A 149 -17.04 33.24 26.09
CA ALA A 149 -17.14 31.88 25.58
C ALA A 149 -15.76 31.23 25.58
N ILE A 150 -15.73 29.91 25.78
CA ILE A 150 -14.52 29.11 25.69
C ILE A 150 -14.76 28.09 24.59
N ALA A 151 -13.85 28.01 23.64
CA ALA A 151 -13.84 26.97 22.62
C ALA A 151 -12.58 26.13 22.77
N MET A 152 -12.73 24.82 22.66
CA MET A 152 -11.61 23.88 22.63
C MET A 152 -11.50 23.20 21.27
N ALA A 153 -10.28 22.90 20.85
CA ALA A 153 -10.04 21.92 19.79
C ALA A 153 -10.14 20.52 20.41
N ASN A 154 -11.01 19.69 19.85
CA ASN A 154 -11.17 18.32 20.33
C ASN A 154 -9.88 17.54 20.07
N PRO A 155 -9.38 16.81 21.09
CA PRO A 155 -8.23 15.95 20.88
C PRO A 155 -8.59 14.85 19.90
N ARG A 156 -7.59 14.33 19.17
CA ARG A 156 -7.79 13.26 18.19
C ARG A 156 -7.23 11.93 18.66
N ASP A 157 -7.90 10.85 18.31
CA ASP A 157 -7.36 9.50 18.37
C ASP A 157 -7.21 8.99 16.93
N ILE A 158 -5.95 8.89 16.49
CA ILE A 158 -5.59 8.67 15.10
C ILE A 158 -5.07 7.24 14.95
N ALA A 159 -5.70 6.45 14.09
CA ALA A 159 -5.17 5.16 13.66
C ALA A 159 -4.59 5.27 12.25
N ILE A 160 -3.27 5.07 12.14
CA ILE A 160 -2.61 4.96 10.84
C ILE A 160 -2.53 3.48 10.50
N VAL A 161 -3.22 3.07 9.43
CA VAL A 161 -3.36 1.69 8.97
C VAL A 161 -2.59 1.55 7.66
N VAL A 162 -1.53 0.75 7.67
CA VAL A 162 -0.56 0.69 6.56
C VAL A 162 -0.58 -0.69 5.93
N ASP A 163 -0.75 -0.71 4.62
CA ASP A 163 -0.58 -1.90 3.81
C ASP A 163 0.89 -2.31 3.76
N LEU A 164 1.17 -3.59 4.01
CA LEU A 164 2.47 -4.19 3.82
C LEU A 164 2.47 -5.21 2.69
N SER A 165 1.44 -5.26 1.84
CA SER A 165 1.40 -6.16 0.68
C SER A 165 2.66 -6.02 -0.20
N GLY A 166 2.99 -7.09 -0.92
CA GLY A 166 4.20 -7.13 -1.74
C GLY A 166 4.28 -6.09 -2.87
N SER A 167 3.14 -5.51 -3.26
CA SER A 167 3.06 -4.42 -4.23
C SER A 167 3.68 -3.12 -3.70
N MET A 168 3.75 -2.93 -2.38
CA MET A 168 4.34 -1.75 -1.74
C MET A 168 5.88 -1.61 -1.93
N ASN A 169 6.48 -2.42 -2.81
CA ASN A 169 7.87 -2.39 -3.30
C ASN A 169 7.99 -2.42 -4.85
N ASP A 170 6.89 -2.56 -5.59
CA ASP A 170 6.92 -2.82 -7.04
C ASP A 170 7.57 -1.68 -7.85
N ASP A 171 7.46 -0.43 -7.39
CA ASP A 171 8.02 0.74 -8.08
C ASP A 171 9.56 0.75 -8.09
N THR A 172 10.17 -0.11 -7.27
CA THR A 172 11.62 -0.29 -7.17
C THR A 172 12.13 -1.57 -7.83
N GLU A 173 11.33 -2.21 -8.69
CA GLU A 173 11.73 -3.39 -9.45
C GLU A 173 12.44 -3.04 -10.77
N PRO A 174 13.78 -3.19 -10.85
CA PRO A 174 14.55 -2.57 -11.92
C PRO A 174 14.42 -3.28 -13.26
N CYS A 175 13.98 -4.54 -13.32
CA CYS A 175 13.93 -5.26 -14.59
C CYS A 175 12.68 -4.94 -15.42
N TRP A 176 11.67 -4.27 -14.85
CA TRP A 176 10.47 -3.87 -15.59
C TRP A 176 9.91 -2.51 -15.14
N ALA A 177 9.61 -2.30 -13.85
CA ALA A 177 8.93 -1.09 -13.36
C ALA A 177 9.69 0.20 -13.70
N THR A 178 11.03 0.20 -13.57
CA THR A 178 11.86 1.37 -13.94
C THR A 178 11.68 1.82 -15.39
N ASN A 179 11.48 0.88 -16.33
CA ASN A 179 11.28 1.25 -17.74
C ASN A 179 9.92 1.90 -17.93
N GLU A 180 8.90 1.41 -17.26
CA GLU A 180 7.53 1.93 -17.34
C GLU A 180 7.42 3.31 -16.68
N ILE A 181 8.01 3.49 -15.50
CA ILE A 181 8.13 4.80 -14.83
C ILE A 181 8.89 5.77 -15.73
N GLY A 182 9.98 5.32 -16.37
CA GLY A 182 10.76 6.13 -17.29
C GLY A 182 9.98 6.57 -18.53
N SER A 183 9.11 5.71 -19.04
CA SER A 183 8.22 6.00 -20.16
C SER A 183 7.14 7.03 -19.80
N ARG A 184 6.60 6.96 -18.57
CA ARG A 184 5.50 7.83 -18.11
C ARG A 184 5.95 9.17 -17.55
N TYR A 185 7.00 9.16 -16.73
CA TYR A 185 7.44 10.31 -15.93
C TYR A 185 8.85 10.79 -16.29
N GLY A 186 9.50 10.13 -17.26
CA GLY A 186 10.84 10.46 -17.71
C GLY A 186 11.93 9.64 -17.01
N SER A 187 13.02 9.41 -17.76
CA SER A 187 14.15 8.60 -17.30
C SER A 187 14.85 9.15 -16.06
N SER A 188 14.85 10.47 -15.84
CA SER A 188 15.41 11.11 -14.64
C SER A 188 14.71 10.65 -13.36
N THR A 189 13.37 10.60 -13.37
CA THR A 189 12.56 10.17 -12.24
C THR A 189 12.84 8.70 -11.92
N ALA A 190 12.75 7.83 -12.94
CA ALA A 190 13.03 6.40 -12.79
C ALA A 190 14.46 6.13 -12.28
N ASN A 191 15.46 6.83 -12.83
CA ASN A 191 16.85 6.69 -12.40
C ASN A 191 17.06 7.18 -10.96
N SER A 192 16.38 8.24 -10.54
CA SER A 192 16.52 8.79 -9.18
C SER A 192 16.02 7.83 -8.09
N VAL A 193 14.91 7.13 -8.36
CA VAL A 193 14.35 6.09 -7.48
C VAL A 193 15.35 4.96 -7.32
N MET A 194 15.85 4.42 -8.43
CA MET A 194 16.83 3.32 -8.40
C MET A 194 18.19 3.74 -7.84
N GLN A 195 18.60 4.99 -8.04
CA GLN A 195 19.87 5.49 -7.55
C GLN A 195 19.95 5.48 -6.02
N ARG A 196 18.83 5.70 -5.31
CA ARG A 196 18.77 5.58 -3.85
C ARG A 196 19.01 4.14 -3.40
N ILE A 197 18.33 3.17 -4.01
CA ILE A 197 18.57 1.75 -3.72
C ILE A 197 20.03 1.37 -4.01
N TYR A 198 20.62 1.86 -5.11
CA TYR A 198 22.01 1.55 -5.42
C TYR A 198 22.98 2.15 -4.39
N GLN A 199 22.67 3.33 -3.86
CA GLN A 199 23.43 3.93 -2.76
C GLN A 199 23.30 3.10 -1.48
N ASP A 200 22.09 2.68 -1.14
CA ASP A 200 21.81 1.86 0.05
C ASP A 200 22.64 0.56 0.05
N PHE A 201 22.77 -0.08 -1.10
CA PHE A 201 23.57 -1.31 -1.27
C PHE A 201 25.04 -1.07 -1.64
N GLY A 202 25.48 0.19 -1.79
CA GLY A 202 26.84 0.53 -2.20
C GLY A 202 27.23 0.01 -3.59
N LEU A 203 26.28 -0.05 -4.53
CA LEU A 203 26.45 -0.58 -5.89
C LEU A 203 26.92 0.47 -6.91
N GLY A 204 27.09 1.73 -6.49
CA GLY A 204 27.54 2.83 -7.34
C GLY A 204 26.42 3.52 -8.12
N ALA A 205 26.70 3.93 -9.35
CA ALA A 205 25.72 4.63 -10.20
C ALA A 205 24.78 3.65 -10.91
N PHE A 206 23.47 3.92 -10.91
CA PHE A 206 22.50 3.21 -11.73
C PHE A 206 22.70 3.55 -13.23
N PRO A 207 22.58 2.57 -14.17
CA PRO A 207 22.17 1.18 -14.02
C PRO A 207 23.28 0.18 -13.68
N GLY A 208 24.52 0.65 -13.55
CA GLY A 208 25.69 -0.19 -13.32
C GLY A 208 26.09 -1.05 -14.53
N SER A 209 27.21 -1.77 -14.39
CA SER A 209 27.74 -2.66 -15.41
C SER A 209 26.98 -3.98 -15.45
N ILE A 210 26.75 -4.52 -16.65
CA ILE A 210 26.13 -5.82 -16.84
C ILE A 210 26.97 -6.69 -17.77
N GLN A 211 27.05 -8.00 -17.49
CA GLN A 211 27.65 -8.98 -18.38
C GLN A 211 26.71 -10.14 -18.61
N TYR A 212 26.78 -10.78 -19.76
CA TYR A 212 26.14 -12.08 -19.91
C TYR A 212 26.99 -13.19 -19.27
N VAL A 213 26.35 -14.31 -18.94
CA VAL A 213 27.00 -15.47 -18.30
C VAL A 213 28.16 -15.99 -19.15
N GLY A 214 29.35 -16.09 -18.56
CA GLY A 214 30.55 -16.57 -19.25
C GLY A 214 31.17 -15.57 -20.23
N GLN A 215 30.75 -14.30 -20.24
CA GLN A 215 31.31 -13.26 -21.13
C GLN A 215 32.84 -13.15 -21.08
N PRO A 216 33.51 -13.16 -19.91
CA PRO A 216 34.98 -13.13 -19.86
C PRO A 216 35.67 -14.38 -20.45
N LEU A 217 34.93 -15.47 -20.65
CA LEU A 217 35.41 -16.69 -21.30
C LEU A 217 35.15 -16.70 -22.82
N GLY A 218 34.55 -15.64 -23.37
CA GLY A 218 34.18 -15.57 -24.78
C GLY A 218 33.00 -16.47 -25.14
N VAL A 219 32.12 -16.79 -24.17
CA VAL A 219 30.86 -17.49 -24.44
C VAL A 219 29.97 -16.62 -25.33
N VAL A 220 29.13 -17.22 -26.16
CA VAL A 220 28.15 -16.48 -26.99
C VAL A 220 26.96 -16.06 -26.13
N GLN A 221 26.49 -14.83 -26.28
CA GLN A 221 25.30 -14.34 -25.59
C GLN A 221 24.03 -14.98 -26.18
N ASN A 222 23.57 -16.07 -25.56
CA ASN A 222 22.30 -16.73 -25.88
C ASN A 222 21.81 -17.55 -24.68
N ASP A 223 20.66 -18.19 -24.82
CA ASP A 223 20.07 -19.03 -23.76
C ASP A 223 20.92 -20.26 -23.41
N PHE A 224 21.85 -20.65 -24.27
CA PHE A 224 22.74 -21.79 -24.08
C PHE A 224 24.06 -21.40 -23.42
N ALA A 225 24.28 -20.13 -23.05
CA ALA A 225 25.56 -19.64 -22.53
C ALA A 225 26.12 -20.50 -21.38
N TYR A 226 25.28 -20.86 -20.42
CA TYR A 226 25.68 -21.74 -19.32
C TYR A 226 26.04 -23.16 -19.78
N ALA A 227 25.25 -23.74 -20.68
CA ALA A 227 25.51 -25.06 -21.24
C ALA A 227 26.82 -25.08 -22.05
N GLU A 228 27.04 -24.07 -22.90
CA GLU A 228 28.26 -23.85 -23.67
C GLU A 228 29.49 -23.73 -22.77
N MET A 229 29.34 -23.06 -21.63
CA MET A 229 30.39 -22.92 -20.63
C MET A 229 30.77 -24.27 -19.99
N THR A 230 29.82 -25.18 -19.81
CA THR A 230 29.94 -26.41 -18.99
C THR A 230 30.11 -27.73 -19.75
N LYS A 231 30.07 -27.69 -21.09
CA LYS A 231 30.28 -28.87 -21.94
C LYS A 231 31.70 -29.44 -21.87
N ASP A 232 31.86 -30.70 -22.32
CA ASP A 232 33.12 -31.47 -22.23
C ASP A 232 34.31 -30.81 -22.94
N ASN A 233 34.06 -30.01 -23.97
CA ASN A 233 35.05 -29.22 -24.69
C ASN A 233 34.81 -27.70 -24.54
N GLY A 234 34.09 -27.30 -23.48
CA GLY A 234 33.72 -25.91 -23.22
C GLY A 234 34.88 -25.09 -22.66
N PRO A 235 34.69 -23.77 -22.52
CA PRO A 235 35.69 -22.88 -21.94
C PRO A 235 36.19 -23.32 -20.55
N LEU A 236 35.32 -23.89 -19.69
CA LEU A 236 35.72 -24.40 -18.38
C LEU A 236 36.49 -25.72 -18.40
N ALA A 237 36.53 -26.43 -19.53
CA ALA A 237 37.35 -27.64 -19.69
C ALA A 237 38.81 -27.33 -20.04
N LYS A 238 39.14 -26.07 -20.38
CA LYS A 238 40.49 -25.68 -20.82
C LYS A 238 41.52 -25.82 -19.68
N PRO A 239 42.77 -26.24 -19.98
CA PRO A 239 43.84 -26.32 -18.98
C PRO A 239 44.21 -24.99 -18.32
N SER A 240 43.90 -23.86 -18.97
CA SER A 240 44.12 -22.51 -18.41
C SER A 240 43.20 -22.19 -17.23
N ILE A 241 42.09 -22.91 -17.07
CA ILE A 241 41.15 -22.71 -15.96
C ILE A 241 41.68 -23.38 -14.70
N PRO A 242 41.72 -22.70 -13.54
CA PRO A 242 42.14 -23.30 -12.28
C PRO A 242 41.40 -24.61 -11.97
N SER A 243 42.10 -25.59 -11.39
CA SER A 243 41.57 -26.95 -11.17
C SER A 243 40.29 -27.00 -10.33
N GLN A 244 40.08 -26.02 -9.45
CA GLN A 244 38.85 -25.88 -8.65
C GLN A 244 37.61 -25.57 -9.50
N TYR A 245 37.76 -24.89 -10.63
CA TYR A 245 36.66 -24.55 -11.54
C TYR A 245 36.62 -25.45 -12.80
N ARG A 246 37.70 -26.17 -13.07
CA ARG A 246 37.88 -26.92 -14.32
C ARG A 246 36.90 -28.10 -14.44
N ILE A 247 36.23 -28.19 -15.58
CA ILE A 247 35.30 -29.28 -15.90
C ILE A 247 36.02 -30.42 -16.63
N SER A 248 35.56 -31.65 -16.41
CA SER A 248 36.09 -32.89 -16.98
C SER A 248 34.93 -33.80 -17.38
N SER A 249 35.11 -34.63 -18.39
CA SER A 249 34.15 -35.66 -18.82
C SER A 249 33.85 -36.71 -17.74
N SER A 250 34.63 -36.79 -16.66
CA SER A 250 34.32 -37.64 -15.51
C SER A 250 33.37 -36.99 -14.50
N HIS A 251 33.16 -35.67 -14.56
CA HIS A 251 32.33 -34.97 -13.60
C HIS A 251 30.84 -35.19 -13.85
N SER A 252 30.09 -35.43 -12.77
CA SER A 252 28.63 -35.43 -12.76
C SER A 252 28.06 -34.03 -13.03
N GLU A 253 26.79 -33.95 -13.40
CA GLU A 253 26.11 -32.66 -13.61
C GLU A 253 26.17 -31.77 -12.35
N GLN A 254 25.93 -32.33 -11.17
CA GLN A 254 26.04 -31.58 -9.92
C GLN A 254 27.46 -31.02 -9.70
N GLN A 255 28.50 -31.80 -10.01
CA GLN A 255 29.89 -31.34 -9.94
C GLN A 255 30.18 -30.25 -10.97
N ARG A 256 29.61 -30.32 -12.17
CA ARG A 256 29.71 -29.25 -13.18
C ARG A 256 29.02 -27.97 -12.71
N LYS A 257 27.80 -28.08 -12.16
CA LYS A 257 27.08 -26.95 -11.55
C LYS A 257 27.95 -26.25 -10.53
N GLN A 258 28.45 -27.01 -9.56
CA GLN A 258 29.24 -26.46 -8.47
C GLN A 258 30.49 -25.72 -8.98
N ARG A 259 31.22 -26.31 -9.92
CA ARG A 259 32.44 -25.72 -10.49
C ARG A 259 32.16 -24.48 -11.33
N ALA A 260 31.12 -24.54 -12.17
CA ALA A 260 30.69 -23.44 -13.01
C ALA A 260 30.18 -22.24 -12.19
N TYR A 261 29.33 -22.50 -11.19
CA TYR A 261 28.82 -21.47 -10.30
C TYR A 261 29.95 -20.86 -9.48
N SER A 262 30.86 -21.69 -8.97
CA SER A 262 32.05 -21.20 -8.27
C SER A 262 32.89 -20.26 -9.14
N TRP A 263 33.08 -20.60 -10.42
CA TRP A 263 33.78 -19.73 -11.35
C TRP A 263 33.04 -18.41 -11.57
N ILE A 264 31.72 -18.44 -11.81
CA ILE A 264 30.90 -17.24 -12.02
C ILE A 264 30.94 -16.33 -10.78
N ILE A 265 30.80 -16.92 -9.58
CA ILE A 265 30.81 -16.19 -8.31
C ILE A 265 32.14 -15.43 -8.13
N ASP A 266 33.26 -16.14 -8.28
CA ASP A 266 34.57 -15.58 -7.97
C ASP A 266 35.15 -14.69 -9.08
N ASN A 267 34.74 -14.89 -10.35
CA ASN A 267 35.35 -14.24 -11.51
C ASN A 267 34.41 -13.31 -12.30
N GLN A 268 33.08 -13.40 -12.13
CA GLN A 268 32.13 -12.46 -12.75
C GLN A 268 31.40 -11.63 -11.70
N ILE A 269 30.68 -12.28 -10.77
CA ILE A 269 29.86 -11.59 -9.76
C ILE A 269 30.75 -10.71 -8.88
N ARG A 270 31.87 -11.26 -8.36
CA ARG A 270 32.82 -10.49 -7.55
C ARG A 270 33.39 -9.25 -8.26
N VAL A 271 33.57 -9.33 -9.58
CA VAL A 271 34.12 -8.22 -10.38
C VAL A 271 33.06 -7.16 -10.65
N LEU A 272 31.83 -7.58 -10.97
CA LEU A 272 30.74 -6.66 -11.29
C LEU A 272 30.14 -5.99 -10.06
N MET A 273 30.13 -6.70 -8.93
CA MET A 273 29.45 -6.28 -7.70
C MET A 273 30.32 -6.59 -6.47
N PRO A 274 31.51 -5.97 -6.34
CA PRO A 274 32.45 -6.28 -5.26
C PRO A 274 31.91 -5.98 -3.86
N THR A 275 30.95 -5.05 -3.75
CA THR A 275 30.31 -4.60 -2.51
C THR A 275 29.05 -5.38 -2.15
N ALA A 276 28.52 -6.22 -3.07
CA ALA A 276 27.28 -6.95 -2.85
C ALA A 276 27.37 -7.92 -1.67
N LYS A 277 26.23 -8.19 -1.05
CA LYS A 277 26.13 -8.97 0.18
C LYS A 277 25.26 -10.23 0.00
N PRO A 278 25.65 -11.37 0.61
CA PRO A 278 26.97 -11.68 1.18
C PRO A 278 28.10 -11.52 0.15
N THR A 279 29.30 -11.17 0.63
CA THR A 279 30.48 -10.97 -0.22
C THR A 279 30.68 -12.17 -1.15
N PRO A 280 30.70 -11.99 -2.50
CA PRO A 280 30.82 -13.09 -3.45
C PRO A 280 32.04 -13.96 -3.18
N ASN A 281 31.82 -15.18 -2.70
CA ASN A 281 32.87 -16.14 -2.38
C ASN A 281 32.35 -17.57 -2.50
N SER A 282 32.85 -18.33 -3.46
CA SER A 282 32.40 -19.71 -3.65
C SER A 282 32.95 -20.70 -2.63
N ALA A 283 34.03 -20.34 -1.91
CA ALA A 283 34.64 -21.21 -0.90
C ALA A 283 33.85 -21.22 0.42
N SER A 284 33.07 -20.16 0.69
CA SER A 284 32.19 -20.10 1.86
C SER A 284 30.84 -20.73 1.51
N SER A 285 30.44 -21.77 2.26
CA SER A 285 29.18 -22.50 2.02
C SER A 285 27.95 -21.59 2.05
N SER A 286 27.86 -20.66 3.00
CA SER A 286 26.72 -19.74 3.11
C SER A 286 26.65 -18.73 1.97
N SER A 287 27.81 -18.21 1.53
CA SER A 287 27.90 -17.33 0.36
C SER A 287 27.56 -18.09 -0.93
N TYR A 288 28.13 -19.29 -1.11
CA TYR A 288 27.83 -20.13 -2.27
C TYR A 288 26.33 -20.43 -2.37
N GLN A 289 25.69 -20.86 -1.28
CA GLN A 289 24.25 -21.16 -1.27
C GLN A 289 23.39 -19.95 -1.66
N PHE A 290 23.78 -18.74 -1.24
CA PHE A 290 23.08 -17.53 -1.67
C PHE A 290 23.22 -17.27 -3.16
N TRP A 291 24.47 -17.21 -3.64
CA TRP A 291 24.74 -16.88 -5.03
C TRP A 291 24.29 -17.98 -5.99
N GLU A 292 24.20 -19.23 -5.51
CA GLU A 292 23.53 -20.32 -6.21
C GLU A 292 22.05 -20.00 -6.47
N ARG A 293 21.32 -19.44 -5.49
CA ARG A 293 19.92 -19.02 -5.69
C ARG A 293 19.79 -17.88 -6.69
N TYR A 294 20.70 -16.90 -6.65
CA TYR A 294 20.75 -15.83 -7.63
C TYR A 294 21.02 -16.35 -9.06
N LEU A 295 21.96 -17.26 -9.21
CA LEU A 295 22.26 -17.87 -10.51
C LEU A 295 21.11 -18.77 -10.99
N ASP A 296 20.52 -19.55 -10.09
CA ASP A 296 19.32 -20.32 -10.36
C ASP A 296 18.16 -19.41 -10.76
N TYR A 297 18.04 -18.18 -10.23
CA TYR A 297 17.03 -17.20 -10.65
C TYR A 297 17.24 -16.68 -12.09
N LEU A 298 18.50 -16.46 -12.50
CA LEU A 298 18.81 -15.86 -13.81
C LEU A 298 18.85 -16.84 -14.98
N LEU A 299 19.28 -18.08 -14.73
CA LEU A 299 19.61 -19.04 -15.79
C LEU A 299 18.36 -19.79 -16.27
N ILE A 300 18.28 -20.13 -17.56
CA ILE A 300 17.21 -20.98 -18.11
C ILE A 300 17.76 -22.41 -18.25
N PRO A 301 17.02 -23.46 -17.83
CA PRO A 301 17.39 -24.84 -18.13
C PRO A 301 17.42 -25.08 -19.65
N ARG A 302 18.61 -25.30 -20.21
CA ARG A 302 18.81 -25.62 -21.63
C ARG A 302 19.75 -26.80 -21.77
N SER A 303 19.39 -27.76 -22.64
CA SER A 303 20.21 -28.92 -22.95
C SER A 303 20.95 -28.74 -24.27
N ILE A 304 22.20 -29.19 -24.32
CA ILE A 304 23.01 -29.27 -25.54
C ILE A 304 23.52 -30.70 -25.72
N TRP A 305 23.72 -31.10 -26.97
CA TRP A 305 24.33 -32.39 -27.30
C TRP A 305 25.82 -32.21 -27.59
N THR A 306 26.67 -32.97 -26.94
CA THR A 306 28.11 -33.02 -27.27
C THR A 306 28.59 -34.45 -27.49
N PRO A 307 29.27 -34.76 -28.61
CA PRO A 307 29.94 -36.03 -28.79
C PRO A 307 31.08 -36.15 -27.76
N SER A 308 31.22 -37.32 -27.13
CA SER A 308 32.32 -37.56 -26.21
C SER A 308 33.68 -37.46 -26.93
N PRO A 309 34.71 -36.83 -26.33
CA PRO A 309 36.06 -36.86 -26.89
C PRO A 309 36.56 -38.32 -27.00
N PRO A 310 37.37 -38.65 -28.02
CA PRO A 310 37.92 -39.99 -28.17
C PRO A 310 38.75 -40.39 -26.94
N PRO A 311 38.71 -41.67 -26.52
CA PRO A 311 39.49 -42.13 -25.38
C PRO A 311 40.99 -41.90 -25.62
N PRO A 312 41.78 -41.62 -24.57
CA PRO A 312 43.23 -41.51 -24.70
C PRO A 312 43.82 -42.81 -25.27
N PRO A 313 44.91 -42.74 -26.06
CA PRO A 313 45.56 -43.94 -26.58
C PRO A 313 46.00 -44.85 -25.42
N PRO A 314 45.86 -46.18 -25.55
CA PRO A 314 46.25 -47.11 -24.49
C PRO A 314 47.75 -46.98 -24.18
N PRO A 315 48.17 -47.16 -22.92
CA PRO A 315 49.59 -47.18 -22.58
C PRO A 315 50.31 -48.30 -23.35
N PRO A 316 51.61 -48.15 -23.69
CA PRO A 316 52.36 -49.18 -24.40
C PRO A 316 52.28 -50.52 -23.67
N GLY A 317 51.80 -51.56 -24.36
CA GLY A 317 51.71 -52.91 -23.79
C GLY A 317 53.10 -53.50 -23.50
N PRO A 318 53.23 -54.43 -22.53
CA PRO A 318 54.49 -55.10 -22.23
C PRO A 318 54.96 -55.99 -23.39
N PRO A 319 56.29 -56.24 -23.53
CA PRO A 319 56.86 -56.94 -24.69
C PRO A 319 56.42 -58.41 -24.78
N LYS A 320 56.15 -58.87 -26.02
CA LYS A 320 55.67 -60.23 -26.34
C LYS A 320 56.74 -61.31 -26.11
N PRO A 321 56.39 -62.50 -25.60
CA PRO A 321 57.27 -63.69 -25.58
C PRO A 321 57.40 -64.37 -26.97
N PRO A 322 58.47 -65.16 -27.20
CA PRO A 322 58.80 -65.72 -28.51
C PRO A 322 57.96 -66.96 -28.91
N PRO A 323 57.86 -67.28 -30.23
CA PRO A 323 56.88 -68.24 -30.76
C PRO A 323 57.38 -69.70 -30.82
N PRO A 324 56.48 -70.71 -30.75
CA PRO A 324 56.79 -72.11 -31.05
C PRO A 324 56.66 -72.47 -32.56
N PRO A 325 57.26 -73.59 -33.02
CA PRO A 325 57.42 -73.93 -34.44
C PRO A 325 56.20 -74.60 -35.08
N GLY A 326 56.03 -74.37 -36.39
CA GLY A 326 54.93 -74.88 -37.23
C GLY A 326 55.22 -76.19 -37.99
N PRO A 327 54.60 -76.43 -39.16
CA PRO A 327 53.47 -77.35 -39.35
C PRO A 327 53.76 -78.51 -40.33
N PRO A 328 52.77 -79.36 -40.68
CA PRO A 328 52.64 -79.77 -42.07
C PRO A 328 51.25 -79.55 -42.71
N LYS A 329 51.27 -79.48 -44.04
CA LYS A 329 50.26 -78.99 -45.01
C LYS A 329 49.50 -80.15 -45.72
N PRO A 330 48.53 -79.88 -46.63
CA PRO A 330 47.26 -80.60 -46.80
C PRO A 330 47.14 -81.42 -48.11
N PRO A 331 45.97 -82.01 -48.41
CA PRO A 331 45.55 -82.36 -49.78
C PRO A 331 44.19 -81.73 -50.23
N PRO A 332 43.86 -81.82 -51.55
CA PRO A 332 43.21 -80.77 -52.37
C PRO A 332 41.76 -81.12 -52.86
N PRO A 333 41.11 -80.31 -53.75
CA PRO A 333 39.65 -80.05 -53.75
C PRO A 333 38.82 -80.74 -54.88
N SER A 334 37.49 -80.52 -54.86
CA SER A 334 36.53 -80.84 -55.95
C SER A 334 35.21 -79.99 -55.83
N PRO A 335 34.22 -80.04 -56.76
CA PRO A 335 33.92 -79.01 -57.81
C PRO A 335 32.50 -78.36 -57.72
N PRO A 336 32.11 -77.38 -58.57
CA PRO A 336 30.83 -76.64 -58.48
C PRO A 336 29.74 -77.09 -59.49
N PRO A 337 28.42 -76.91 -59.20
CA PRO A 337 27.45 -76.30 -60.17
C PRO A 337 26.16 -75.68 -59.49
N PRO A 338 25.01 -75.36 -60.17
CA PRO A 338 24.69 -74.18 -61.01
C PRO A 338 23.31 -73.49 -60.63
N PRO A 339 22.51 -72.77 -61.48
CA PRO A 339 21.92 -71.42 -61.24
C PRO A 339 20.37 -71.39 -60.93
N PRO A 340 19.70 -70.20 -60.76
CA PRO A 340 18.46 -70.03 -59.97
C PRO A 340 17.13 -69.99 -60.79
N PRO A 341 15.94 -70.07 -60.13
CA PRO A 341 14.63 -69.88 -60.77
C PRO A 341 14.02 -68.44 -60.62
N PRO A 342 13.07 -68.05 -61.52
CA PRO A 342 12.48 -66.69 -61.62
C PRO A 342 11.21 -66.45 -60.76
N PRO A 343 10.71 -65.19 -60.65
CA PRO A 343 9.67 -64.77 -59.69
C PRO A 343 8.22 -64.88 -60.20
N PRO A 344 7.20 -64.87 -59.30
CA PRO A 344 5.78 -64.84 -59.69
C PRO A 344 5.24 -63.42 -60.01
N PRO A 345 4.17 -63.29 -60.84
CA PRO A 345 3.64 -62.02 -61.35
C PRO A 345 2.67 -61.28 -60.40
N PRO A 346 2.49 -59.94 -60.56
CA PRO A 346 1.57 -59.12 -59.75
C PRO A 346 0.09 -59.22 -60.21
N PRO A 347 -0.89 -58.99 -59.30
CA PRO A 347 -2.32 -58.95 -59.65
C PRO A 347 -2.73 -57.63 -60.37
N PRO A 348 -3.78 -57.67 -61.22
CA PRO A 348 -4.21 -56.55 -62.07
C PRO A 348 -5.05 -55.48 -61.33
N PRO A 349 -5.06 -54.21 -61.81
CA PRO A 349 -5.77 -53.09 -61.20
C PRO A 349 -7.27 -53.04 -61.59
N PRO A 350 -8.16 -52.53 -60.72
CA PRO A 350 -9.56 -52.26 -61.05
C PRO A 350 -9.75 -50.96 -61.89
N PRO A 351 -10.77 -50.90 -62.78
CA PRO A 351 -11.02 -49.78 -63.71
C PRO A 351 -11.84 -48.60 -63.11
N PRO A 352 -11.81 -47.40 -63.71
CA PRO A 352 -12.42 -46.17 -63.17
C PRO A 352 -13.81 -45.86 -63.75
N PRO A 353 -14.67 -45.13 -63.01
CA PRO A 353 -15.67 -44.24 -63.65
C PRO A 353 -15.90 -42.90 -62.87
N PRO A 354 -16.76 -41.97 -63.33
CA PRO A 354 -16.60 -40.91 -64.36
C PRO A 354 -16.68 -39.45 -63.78
N PRO A 355 -16.49 -38.37 -64.60
CA PRO A 355 -16.37 -36.95 -64.16
C PRO A 355 -17.73 -36.18 -64.01
N PRO A 356 -17.74 -34.92 -63.51
CA PRO A 356 -18.88 -34.29 -62.78
C PRO A 356 -19.80 -33.38 -63.64
N PRO A 357 -20.94 -32.88 -63.09
CA PRO A 357 -21.65 -31.70 -63.61
C PRO A 357 -21.60 -30.45 -62.67
N PRO A 358 -21.79 -29.19 -63.18
CA PRO A 358 -21.49 -27.93 -62.46
C PRO A 358 -22.79 -27.12 -62.07
N PRO A 359 -22.76 -25.82 -61.65
CA PRO A 359 -23.29 -25.32 -60.37
C PRO A 359 -24.58 -24.46 -60.47
N ARG A 360 -25.23 -24.14 -59.34
CA ARG A 360 -26.30 -23.09 -59.13
C ARG A 360 -26.64 -23.07 -57.63
N GLY A 361 -26.84 -21.98 -56.88
CA GLY A 361 -26.98 -20.55 -57.13
C GLY A 361 -27.95 -19.96 -56.07
N GLY A 362 -27.61 -18.82 -55.44
CA GLY A 362 -28.52 -17.97 -54.65
C GLY A 362 -28.73 -18.39 -53.18
N GLY A 363 -28.74 -17.52 -52.18
CA GLY A 363 -28.98 -16.08 -52.21
C GLY A 363 -28.45 -15.35 -50.97
N ALA A 364 -28.31 -14.04 -51.16
CA ALA A 364 -27.91 -13.04 -50.18
C ALA A 364 -29.14 -12.38 -49.54
N SER A 365 -28.98 -11.91 -48.29
CA SER A 365 -29.63 -10.70 -47.75
C SER A 365 -28.83 -10.30 -46.48
N THR A 366 -28.01 -9.24 -46.48
CA THR A 366 -28.27 -7.79 -46.44
C THR A 366 -28.88 -7.26 -45.15
N ALA A 367 -28.09 -6.51 -44.36
CA ALA A 367 -28.36 -5.16 -43.79
C ALA A 367 -27.21 -4.82 -42.83
N ARG A 368 -26.16 -4.07 -43.22
CA ARG A 368 -25.99 -2.61 -43.40
C ARG A 368 -26.12 -1.74 -42.12
N PRO A 369 -25.33 -0.64 -42.05
CA PRO A 369 -24.73 -0.09 -40.84
C PRO A 369 -25.37 1.23 -40.40
N ILE A 370 -25.04 1.71 -39.20
CA ILE A 370 -25.29 3.09 -38.79
C ILE A 370 -23.96 3.72 -38.37
N GLU A 371 -23.48 4.65 -39.19
CA GLU A 371 -22.49 5.65 -38.82
C GLU A 371 -23.19 6.81 -38.07
N ARG A 372 -22.51 7.40 -37.08
CA ARG A 372 -22.60 8.85 -36.86
C ARG A 372 -21.26 9.43 -36.41
N ARG A 373 -20.85 10.48 -37.12
CA ARG A 373 -19.58 11.22 -37.03
C ARG A 373 -19.50 12.21 -35.84
N VAL A 374 -18.29 12.26 -35.28
CA VAL A 374 -17.39 13.42 -34.99
C VAL A 374 -17.89 14.60 -34.14
N ALA A 375 -17.20 14.84 -33.00
CA ALA A 375 -16.49 16.09 -32.69
C ALA A 375 -15.48 15.88 -31.53
N SER A 376 -14.34 16.56 -31.64
CA SER A 376 -13.16 16.60 -30.76
C SER A 376 -13.36 17.32 -29.42
N THR A 377 -12.65 16.89 -28.37
CA THR A 377 -11.61 17.61 -27.57
C THR A 377 -11.56 17.12 -26.12
N GLY A 378 -10.34 16.93 -25.58
CA GLY A 378 -10.03 17.12 -24.17
C GLY A 378 -9.99 15.87 -23.29
N ASP A 379 -8.89 15.77 -22.53
CA ASP A 379 -8.55 14.81 -21.49
C ASP A 379 -9.72 14.37 -20.56
N ASP A 380 -9.72 13.08 -20.21
CA ASP A 380 -10.01 12.50 -18.88
C ASP A 380 -10.48 11.05 -19.04
N GLY A 381 -9.56 10.11 -18.80
CA GLY A 381 -9.82 8.67 -18.89
C GLY A 381 -10.59 8.14 -17.67
N ILE A 382 -11.89 8.40 -17.61
CA ILE A 382 -12.82 7.65 -16.75
C ILE A 382 -13.30 6.44 -17.56
N MET A 383 -12.86 5.22 -17.19
CA MET A 383 -13.38 3.98 -17.78
C MET A 383 -13.97 3.06 -16.71
N SER A 384 -15.21 2.65 -16.98
CA SER A 384 -16.09 1.76 -16.20
C SER A 384 -15.49 0.36 -15.99
N LEU A 385 -15.78 -0.22 -14.82
CA LEU A 385 -15.20 -1.43 -14.22
C LEU A 385 -15.93 -2.74 -14.58
N ASP A 386 -16.73 -2.78 -15.65
CA ASP A 386 -17.65 -3.92 -15.90
C ASP A 386 -17.05 -5.14 -16.63
N THR A 387 -15.74 -5.21 -16.91
CA THR A 387 -15.20 -6.30 -17.76
C THR A 387 -13.90 -6.99 -17.32
N ALA A 388 -13.54 -6.96 -16.04
CA ALA A 388 -12.40 -7.76 -15.56
C ALA A 388 -12.73 -8.51 -14.27
N TRP A 389 -12.18 -9.74 -14.15
CA TRP A 389 -12.12 -10.59 -12.94
C TRP A 389 -13.16 -11.70 -12.78
N GLY A 390 -13.06 -12.74 -13.64
CA GLY A 390 -13.60 -14.06 -13.36
C GLY A 390 -12.60 -14.94 -12.58
N TRP A 391 -12.50 -14.75 -11.25
CA TRP A 391 -11.72 -15.62 -10.36
C TRP A 391 -12.63 -16.23 -9.30
N SER A 392 -13.11 -17.45 -9.57
CA SER A 392 -13.77 -18.29 -8.57
C SER A 392 -12.72 -18.96 -7.68
N ARG A 393 -12.90 -18.91 -6.35
CA ARG A 393 -12.06 -19.65 -5.39
C ARG A 393 -12.02 -21.15 -5.78
N PRO A 394 -10.85 -21.79 -5.93
CA PRO A 394 -10.79 -23.23 -5.75
C PRO A 394 -11.01 -23.51 -4.25
N ALA A 395 -12.03 -24.31 -3.94
CA ALA A 395 -12.33 -24.73 -2.58
C ALA A 395 -11.13 -25.46 -1.98
N VAL A 396 -10.59 -24.94 -0.88
CA VAL A 396 -9.65 -25.66 -0.02
C VAL A 396 -10.50 -26.36 1.06
N PRO A 397 -10.51 -27.71 1.14
CA PRO A 397 -11.31 -28.39 2.16
C PRO A 397 -10.71 -28.17 3.56
N PRO A 398 -11.53 -28.12 4.62
CA PRO A 398 -11.07 -27.87 5.98
C PRO A 398 -10.42 -29.12 6.57
N PHE A 399 -9.18 -29.00 7.06
CA PHE A 399 -8.55 -30.04 7.87
C PHE A 399 -9.15 -30.00 9.29
N ALA A 400 -10.13 -30.86 9.53
CA ALA A 400 -10.62 -31.16 10.87
C ALA A 400 -9.63 -32.08 11.59
N ALA A 401 -9.20 -31.68 12.79
CA ALA A 401 -8.56 -32.55 13.74
C ALA A 401 -9.53 -33.64 14.19
N LEU A 402 -9.15 -34.91 14.05
CA LEU A 402 -9.82 -36.03 14.69
C LEU A 402 -8.78 -36.94 15.35
N THR A 403 -8.78 -36.87 16.67
CA THR A 403 -8.21 -37.84 17.61
C THR A 403 -8.93 -39.18 17.50
N GLY A 404 -8.21 -40.31 17.50
CA GLY A 404 -8.79 -41.60 17.90
C GLY A 404 -8.38 -42.85 17.09
N THR A 405 -7.38 -43.55 17.63
CA THR A 405 -7.38 -45.01 17.87
C THR A 405 -7.28 -46.01 16.70
N ILE A 406 -6.03 -46.48 16.52
CA ILE A 406 -5.55 -47.89 16.50
C ILE A 406 -6.45 -48.97 15.86
N GLY A 407 -5.98 -49.49 14.73
CA GLY A 407 -6.31 -50.80 14.17
C GLY A 407 -5.15 -51.33 13.35
N SER A 408 -4.22 -52.00 14.03
CA SER A 408 -3.03 -52.66 13.45
C SER A 408 -3.41 -53.92 12.68
N TRP A 409 -2.85 -54.11 11.49
CA TRP A 409 -2.47 -55.42 10.94
C TRP A 409 -1.16 -55.29 10.16
N GLY A 410 -0.10 -55.92 10.69
CA GLY A 410 1.13 -56.26 9.98
C GLY A 410 2.30 -55.28 10.14
N GLY A 411 3.03 -55.39 11.24
CA GLY A 411 4.06 -54.46 11.69
C GLY A 411 5.43 -54.56 11.00
N VAL A 412 6.20 -53.47 11.08
CA VAL A 412 7.58 -53.39 11.61
C VAL A 412 7.83 -51.94 12.08
N THR A 413 8.52 -51.76 13.21
CA THR A 413 8.92 -50.50 13.84
C THR A 413 10.05 -49.76 13.09
N PHE A 414 10.05 -48.42 13.14
CA PHE A 414 11.13 -47.54 12.63
C PHE A 414 12.35 -47.52 13.58
N PRO A 415 13.55 -47.21 13.06
CA PRO A 415 14.18 -45.96 13.52
C PRO A 415 14.84 -45.12 12.40
N GLN A 416 14.64 -43.80 12.52
CA GLN A 416 15.54 -42.67 12.25
C GLN A 416 16.61 -42.72 11.12
N LEU A 417 16.64 -41.63 10.32
CA LEU A 417 17.71 -41.12 9.41
C LEU A 417 18.00 -41.86 8.08
N ALA A 418 17.65 -41.23 6.94
CA ALA A 418 18.38 -41.30 5.66
C ALA A 418 17.81 -40.24 4.67
N LEU A 419 18.60 -39.27 4.18
CA LEU A 419 19.34 -39.36 2.91
C LEU A 419 18.47 -39.85 1.74
N GLY A 420 17.82 -38.92 1.05
CA GLY A 420 17.17 -39.19 -0.23
C GLY A 420 18.19 -39.31 -1.37
N GLN A 421 18.73 -40.51 -1.57
CA GLN A 421 19.15 -40.98 -2.88
C GLN A 421 17.92 -41.51 -3.64
N SER A 422 17.74 -41.11 -4.89
CA SER A 422 17.02 -41.92 -5.88
C SER A 422 18.04 -42.55 -6.82
N GLY A 423 18.30 -43.84 -6.63
CA GLY A 423 19.04 -44.69 -7.57
C GLY A 423 18.07 -45.48 -8.43
N GLY A 424 18.30 -45.49 -9.74
CA GLY A 424 17.82 -46.54 -10.65
C GLY A 424 19.02 -47.39 -11.05
N SER A 425 18.98 -48.69 -10.76
CA SER A 425 19.99 -49.68 -11.09
C SER A 425 19.77 -50.28 -12.48
N GLY A 426 20.77 -50.14 -13.35
CA GLY A 426 20.94 -50.89 -14.60
C GLY A 426 22.42 -51.25 -14.78
N PRO A 427 22.77 -52.33 -15.49
CA PRO A 427 24.12 -52.89 -15.48
C PRO A 427 25.16 -51.91 -16.06
N LEU A 428 26.37 -51.94 -15.47
CA LEU A 428 27.54 -51.15 -15.86
C LEU A 428 27.77 -51.19 -17.38
N GLY A 429 27.63 -50.04 -18.07
CA GLY A 429 28.01 -49.90 -19.48
C GLY A 429 27.22 -48.87 -20.30
N LYS A 430 27.63 -47.60 -20.22
CA LYS A 430 27.54 -46.46 -21.18
C LYS A 430 27.20 -45.15 -20.45
N PRO A 431 28.00 -44.07 -20.61
CA PRO A 431 27.63 -42.76 -20.07
C PRO A 431 26.33 -42.26 -20.71
N PRO A 432 25.46 -41.50 -20.01
CA PRO A 432 24.24 -40.98 -20.60
C PRO A 432 24.55 -39.96 -21.71
N ALA A 433 23.84 -40.06 -22.84
CA ALA A 433 23.95 -39.16 -23.99
C ALA A 433 23.40 -37.74 -23.76
N ASN A 434 22.99 -37.42 -22.53
CA ASN A 434 22.48 -36.13 -22.09
C ASN A 434 23.39 -35.59 -20.99
N ARG A 435 24.46 -34.89 -21.37
CA ARG A 435 25.27 -34.10 -20.45
C ARG A 435 25.07 -32.64 -20.77
N GLY A 436 24.27 -31.97 -19.96
CA GLY A 436 23.88 -30.58 -20.22
C GLY A 436 22.51 -30.16 -19.69
N THR A 437 21.77 -30.98 -18.93
CA THR A 437 20.49 -30.50 -18.35
C THR A 437 20.70 -29.89 -16.98
N LEU A 438 20.94 -28.57 -16.94
CA LEU A 438 21.02 -27.74 -15.74
C LEU A 438 20.67 -26.28 -16.07
N PRO A 439 20.06 -25.49 -15.16
CA PRO A 439 19.72 -25.80 -13.75
C PRO A 439 18.37 -26.53 -13.53
N PRO A 440 18.07 -27.03 -12.31
CA PRO A 440 16.77 -27.63 -11.96
C PRO A 440 15.58 -26.65 -12.03
N ASN A 441 14.36 -27.21 -12.06
CA ASN A 441 13.09 -26.47 -12.14
C ASN A 441 12.95 -25.43 -11.02
N GLN A 442 12.61 -24.20 -11.39
CA GLN A 442 12.58 -23.01 -10.54
C GLN A 442 11.17 -22.78 -9.97
N TYR A 443 11.07 -22.55 -8.67
CA TYR A 443 9.85 -22.05 -8.03
C TYR A 443 9.86 -20.52 -8.13
N GLY A 444 9.19 -19.93 -9.13
CA GLY A 444 8.26 -18.83 -8.83
C GLY A 444 8.83 -17.44 -9.14
N ASP A 445 9.42 -17.25 -10.33
CA ASP A 445 10.34 -16.14 -10.62
C ASP A 445 9.68 -15.09 -11.55
N ARG A 446 9.67 -13.80 -11.16
CA ARG A 446 9.14 -12.70 -12.00
C ARG A 446 10.01 -12.41 -13.24
N ILE A 447 11.28 -12.82 -13.24
CA ILE A 447 12.14 -12.77 -14.45
C ILE A 447 11.84 -13.90 -15.46
N ASN A 448 10.98 -14.85 -15.08
CA ASN A 448 10.61 -15.97 -15.92
C ASN A 448 9.48 -15.61 -16.88
N SER A 449 9.72 -15.86 -18.17
CA SER A 449 8.79 -15.52 -19.24
C SER A 449 7.44 -16.24 -19.16
N SER A 450 7.31 -17.26 -18.32
CA SER A 450 6.06 -18.00 -18.08
C SER A 450 5.37 -17.68 -16.75
N LYS A 451 6.00 -16.88 -15.87
CA LYS A 451 5.50 -16.64 -14.50
C LYS A 451 5.38 -15.16 -14.11
N PHE A 452 5.89 -14.23 -14.92
CA PHE A 452 5.62 -12.81 -14.71
C PHE A 452 4.13 -12.52 -14.88
N ASN A 453 3.48 -12.15 -13.78
CA ASN A 453 2.16 -11.57 -13.79
C ASN A 453 2.32 -10.09 -13.43
N ASN A 454 2.00 -9.19 -14.36
CA ASN A 454 2.09 -7.76 -14.11
C ASN A 454 1.01 -7.37 -13.09
N PRO A 455 1.35 -6.98 -11.85
CA PRO A 455 0.36 -6.66 -10.82
C PRO A 455 -0.37 -5.34 -11.12
N ASN A 456 0.24 -4.50 -11.96
CA ASN A 456 -0.19 -3.15 -12.27
C ASN A 456 -0.69 -3.06 -13.72
N THR A 457 -1.42 -4.07 -14.23
CA THR A 457 -1.84 -4.13 -15.65
C THR A 457 -2.60 -2.89 -16.12
N PHE A 458 -3.39 -2.26 -15.25
CA PHE A 458 -4.10 -1.02 -15.56
C PHE A 458 -3.15 0.15 -15.80
N THR A 459 -2.10 0.23 -14.98
CA THR A 459 -1.09 1.29 -15.04
C THR A 459 0.08 0.94 -15.93
N TYR A 460 0.34 -0.32 -16.28
CA TYR A 460 1.51 -0.71 -17.07
C TYR A 460 1.12 -1.74 -18.13
N GLN A 461 0.19 -1.38 -19.00
CA GLN A 461 -0.33 -2.28 -20.05
C GLN A 461 0.78 -2.84 -20.98
N GLY A 462 1.91 -2.15 -21.10
CA GLY A 462 3.08 -2.58 -21.87
C GLY A 462 3.97 -3.62 -21.18
N ALA A 463 3.93 -3.71 -19.85
CA ALA A 463 4.73 -4.65 -19.09
C ALA A 463 4.14 -6.06 -19.22
N ASN A 464 4.78 -6.86 -20.08
CA ASN A 464 4.49 -8.27 -20.27
C ASN A 464 5.76 -9.10 -19.99
N THR A 465 5.64 -10.43 -20.06
CA THR A 465 6.71 -11.39 -19.77
C THR A 465 8.01 -11.16 -20.57
N SER A 466 7.96 -10.48 -21.71
CA SER A 466 9.13 -10.13 -22.53
C SER A 466 10.04 -9.07 -21.87
N VAL A 467 9.46 -8.19 -21.06
CA VAL A 467 10.20 -7.06 -20.45
C VAL A 467 11.21 -7.54 -19.40
N PRO A 468 10.84 -8.33 -18.38
CA PRO A 468 11.83 -8.81 -17.44
C PRO A 468 12.69 -9.95 -18.03
N SER A 469 12.15 -10.79 -18.94
CA SER A 469 12.90 -11.93 -19.50
C SER A 469 14.11 -11.54 -20.36
N GLN A 470 14.16 -10.33 -20.92
CA GLN A 470 15.35 -9.83 -21.61
C GLN A 470 16.60 -9.72 -20.72
N TRP A 471 16.42 -9.77 -19.40
CA TRP A 471 17.48 -9.73 -18.40
C TRP A 471 17.98 -11.12 -17.98
N ARG A 472 17.41 -12.20 -18.53
CA ARG A 472 17.91 -13.56 -18.32
C ARG A 472 19.34 -13.71 -18.84
N ASN A 473 20.10 -14.58 -18.18
CA ASN A 473 21.53 -14.81 -18.45
C ASN A 473 22.41 -13.55 -18.34
N LYS A 474 21.92 -12.45 -17.76
CA LYS A 474 22.71 -11.24 -17.49
C LYS A 474 22.96 -11.11 -16.00
N ILE A 475 24.20 -10.82 -15.64
CA ILE A 475 24.70 -10.65 -14.28
C ILE A 475 25.10 -9.19 -14.11
N GLY A 476 24.68 -8.58 -13.00
CA GLY A 476 25.04 -7.21 -12.64
C GLY A 476 24.08 -6.61 -11.61
N PRO A 477 24.37 -5.38 -11.13
CA PRO A 477 23.61 -4.70 -10.06
C PRO A 477 22.10 -4.70 -10.31
N ARG A 478 21.68 -4.47 -11.56
CA ARG A 478 20.25 -4.44 -11.95
C ARG A 478 19.53 -5.74 -11.64
N THR A 479 20.07 -6.84 -12.15
CA THR A 479 19.49 -8.18 -11.93
C THR A 479 19.63 -8.68 -10.50
N TYR A 480 20.66 -8.23 -9.79
CA TYR A 480 20.86 -8.55 -8.38
C TYR A 480 19.80 -7.87 -7.51
N ILE A 481 19.53 -6.58 -7.71
CA ILE A 481 18.46 -5.88 -7.00
C ILE A 481 17.09 -6.51 -7.32
N GLN A 482 16.78 -6.80 -8.59
CA GLN A 482 15.53 -7.50 -8.92
C GLN A 482 15.42 -8.85 -8.17
N PHE A 483 16.50 -9.63 -8.14
CA PHE A 483 16.51 -10.88 -7.40
C PHE A 483 16.27 -10.66 -5.90
N LEU A 484 16.84 -9.62 -5.29
CA LEU A 484 16.56 -9.29 -3.90
C LEU A 484 15.08 -8.92 -3.70
N CYS A 485 14.50 -8.11 -4.60
CA CYS A 485 13.07 -7.74 -4.56
C CYS A 485 12.15 -8.96 -4.60
N ASP A 486 12.44 -9.94 -5.45
CA ASP A 486 11.63 -11.16 -5.57
C ASP A 486 11.93 -12.16 -4.43
N TYR A 487 13.18 -12.60 -4.33
CA TYR A 487 13.59 -13.69 -3.44
C TYR A 487 13.62 -13.28 -1.96
N GLY A 488 14.03 -12.04 -1.68
CA GLY A 488 14.07 -11.49 -0.32
C GLY A 488 12.67 -11.33 0.26
N ARG A 489 11.71 -10.91 -0.57
CA ARG A 489 10.30 -10.70 -0.23
C ARG A 489 9.51 -11.99 -0.11
N ASP A 490 9.72 -12.93 -1.02
CA ASP A 490 8.92 -14.17 -1.09
C ASP A 490 9.50 -15.32 -0.25
N GLY A 491 10.60 -15.05 0.48
CA GLY A 491 11.24 -15.96 1.41
C GLY A 491 10.45 -16.14 2.72
N LYS A 492 10.30 -17.39 3.17
CA LYS A 492 9.66 -17.73 4.45
C LYS A 492 10.69 -17.88 5.57
N VAL A 493 10.56 -17.11 6.65
CA VAL A 493 11.28 -17.31 7.93
C VAL A 493 10.28 -17.79 8.99
N ALA A 494 10.54 -18.95 9.60
CA ALA A 494 9.64 -19.57 10.60
C ALA A 494 8.17 -19.67 10.15
N ASN A 495 7.95 -20.05 8.88
CA ASN A 495 6.64 -20.10 8.20
C ASN A 495 5.90 -18.75 8.05
N ARG A 496 6.55 -17.62 8.33
CA ARG A 496 6.05 -16.27 8.04
C ARG A 496 6.82 -15.68 6.88
N ILE A 497 6.12 -14.94 6.03
CA ILE A 497 6.76 -14.35 4.85
C ILE A 497 7.43 -13.04 5.26
N THR A 498 8.60 -12.77 4.68
CA THR A 498 9.61 -11.93 5.30
C THR A 498 9.98 -10.80 4.36
N PRO A 499 10.06 -9.54 4.81
CA PRO A 499 10.57 -8.46 3.97
C PRO A 499 12.03 -8.68 3.57
N LEU A 500 12.45 -8.00 2.50
CA LEU A 500 13.81 -8.01 1.96
C LEU A 500 14.89 -7.81 3.03
N SER A 501 14.60 -7.07 4.11
CA SER A 501 15.57 -6.82 5.18
C SER A 501 15.87 -7.98 6.12
N HIS A 502 14.99 -8.98 6.20
CA HIS A 502 15.10 -10.02 7.22
C HIS A 502 15.73 -11.32 6.69
N ALA A 503 15.74 -11.52 5.37
CA ALA A 503 16.41 -12.65 4.74
C ALA A 503 17.92 -12.40 4.47
N TYR A 504 18.36 -11.13 4.48
CA TYR A 504 19.74 -10.72 4.19
C TYR A 504 20.28 -9.74 5.23
N PRO A 505 21.61 -9.61 5.40
CA PRO A 505 22.20 -8.46 6.09
C PRO A 505 21.87 -7.21 5.27
N SER A 506 20.70 -6.65 5.54
CA SER A 506 20.19 -5.49 4.84
C SER A 506 20.85 -4.24 5.41
N PRO A 507 21.38 -3.36 4.53
CA PRO A 507 22.00 -2.13 4.99
C PRO A 507 20.91 -1.24 5.58
N LEU A 508 21.07 -0.89 6.85
CA LEU A 508 20.33 0.21 7.44
C LEU A 508 21.04 1.51 7.07
N ASN A 509 20.32 2.44 6.45
CA ASN A 509 20.86 3.72 6.02
C ASN A 509 20.29 4.85 6.87
N VAL A 510 21.17 5.79 7.25
CA VAL A 510 20.76 6.96 8.01
C VAL A 510 20.18 7.99 7.05
N ASP A 511 18.94 8.39 7.30
CA ASP A 511 18.27 9.45 6.54
C ASP A 511 17.56 10.40 7.52
N THR A 512 17.33 11.64 7.09
CA THR A 512 16.73 12.70 7.89
C THR A 512 15.33 13.05 7.38
N VAL A 513 14.37 13.10 8.31
CA VAL A 513 12.98 13.53 8.07
C VAL A 513 12.66 14.66 9.04
N ARG A 514 12.29 15.84 8.53
CA ARG A 514 11.95 17.03 9.33
C ARG A 514 13.00 17.36 10.43
N GLY A 515 14.28 17.21 10.10
CA GLY A 515 15.39 17.50 11.03
C GLY A 515 15.73 16.39 12.02
N LYS A 516 15.05 15.23 11.98
CA LYS A 516 15.33 14.06 12.81
C LYS A 516 15.93 12.93 11.98
N SER A 517 16.96 12.29 12.50
CA SER A 517 17.65 11.20 11.79
C SER A 517 17.18 9.83 12.26
N PHE A 518 16.94 8.93 11.30
CA PHE A 518 16.48 7.57 11.53
C PHE A 518 17.29 6.57 10.68
N GLN A 519 17.36 5.33 11.13
CA GLN A 519 18.00 4.23 10.38
C GLN A 519 16.94 3.43 9.63
N PHE A 520 16.81 3.68 8.34
CA PHE A 520 15.82 3.04 7.49
C PHE A 520 16.36 1.76 6.85
N PRO A 521 15.54 0.71 6.68
CA PRO A 521 15.81 -0.31 5.67
C PRO A 521 15.80 0.33 4.26
N PRO A 522 16.33 -0.38 3.24
CA PRO A 522 16.45 0.11 1.88
C PRO A 522 15.21 0.85 1.37
N ALA A 523 15.44 1.83 0.50
CA ALA A 523 14.45 2.78 0.02
C ALA A 523 13.48 2.20 -1.04
N GLU A 524 12.90 1.04 -0.74
CA GLU A 524 11.86 0.35 -1.52
C GLU A 524 10.61 1.22 -1.62
N GLN A 525 10.10 1.43 -2.83
CA GLN A 525 8.96 2.32 -3.10
C GLN A 525 7.72 1.51 -3.49
N PRO A 526 6.52 1.94 -3.05
CA PRO A 526 6.23 3.17 -2.30
C PRO A 526 6.45 3.13 -0.76
N MET A 527 6.80 1.98 -0.18
CA MET A 527 6.89 1.80 1.29
C MET A 527 7.82 2.81 2.00
N HIS A 528 8.96 3.15 1.41
CA HIS A 528 9.89 4.12 1.99
C HIS A 528 9.28 5.52 2.08
N ALA A 529 8.55 5.97 1.05
CA ALA A 529 7.82 7.21 1.10
C ALA A 529 6.72 7.20 2.18
N CYS A 530 5.98 6.09 2.34
CA CYS A 530 5.04 5.90 3.45
C CYS A 530 5.70 6.13 4.81
N ARG A 531 6.83 5.46 5.08
CA ARG A 531 7.58 5.60 6.34
C ARG A 531 7.95 7.05 6.62
N ARG A 532 8.53 7.73 5.63
CA ARG A 532 8.97 9.13 5.74
C ARG A 532 7.79 10.07 5.98
N ALA A 533 6.70 9.92 5.24
CA ALA A 533 5.51 10.76 5.41
C ALA A 533 4.83 10.58 6.77
N MET A 534 4.71 9.34 7.25
CA MET A 534 4.18 9.07 8.59
C MET A 534 5.03 9.71 9.69
N ILE A 535 6.36 9.65 9.57
CA ILE A 535 7.28 10.30 10.51
C ILE A 535 7.15 11.84 10.46
N ALA A 536 7.01 12.40 9.26
CA ALA A 536 6.77 13.83 9.08
C ALA A 536 5.43 14.26 9.71
N ALA A 537 4.36 13.47 9.52
CA ALA A 537 3.05 13.68 10.13
C ALA A 537 3.13 13.64 11.66
N LEU A 538 3.81 12.64 12.22
CA LEU A 538 4.02 12.52 13.66
C LEU A 538 4.83 13.68 14.25
N THR A 539 5.78 14.24 13.48
CA THR A 539 6.54 15.42 13.90
C THR A 539 5.65 16.68 13.98
N ILE A 540 4.67 16.81 13.08
CA ILE A 540 3.69 17.90 13.15
C ILE A 540 2.77 17.72 14.35
N ILE A 541 2.29 16.49 14.59
CA ILE A 541 1.47 16.17 15.76
C ILE A 541 2.23 16.48 17.05
N GLU A 542 3.50 16.06 17.15
CA GLU A 542 4.34 16.36 18.30
C GLU A 542 4.49 17.87 18.53
N SER A 543 4.80 18.64 17.47
CA SER A 543 4.98 20.09 17.55
C SER A 543 3.71 20.80 18.02
N ARG A 544 2.56 20.41 17.49
CA ARG A 544 1.24 20.93 17.89
C ARG A 544 0.92 20.62 19.36
N ASN A 545 1.31 19.45 19.84
CA ASN A 545 1.01 18.99 21.20
C ASN A 545 2.07 19.41 22.24
N ALA A 546 3.16 20.08 21.81
CA ALA A 546 4.30 20.43 22.66
C ALA A 546 3.92 21.35 23.83
N ALA A 547 2.98 22.29 23.61
CA ALA A 547 2.52 23.22 24.64
C ALA A 547 1.58 22.55 25.66
N ILE A 548 0.93 21.42 25.33
CA ILE A 548 -0.07 20.78 26.19
C ILE A 548 0.64 19.94 27.27
N PRO A 549 0.59 20.30 28.57
CA PRO A 549 1.40 19.62 29.58
C PRO A 549 0.93 18.20 29.89
N ASN A 550 -0.40 17.99 29.95
CA ASN A 550 -1.00 16.68 30.23
C ASN A 550 -1.07 15.83 28.94
N PRO A 551 -0.37 14.69 28.85
CA PRO A 551 -0.42 13.80 27.68
C PRO A 551 -1.83 13.28 27.36
N ASP A 552 -2.73 13.21 28.33
CA ASP A 552 -4.12 12.76 28.11
C ASP A 552 -4.97 13.77 27.34
N HIS A 553 -4.53 15.02 27.24
CA HIS A 553 -5.18 16.06 26.44
C HIS A 553 -4.55 16.21 25.04
N ARG A 554 -3.45 15.52 24.77
CA ARG A 554 -2.77 15.54 23.47
C ARG A 554 -3.49 14.66 22.45
N ASP A 555 -3.18 14.83 21.17
CA ASP A 555 -3.57 13.87 20.15
C ASP A 555 -2.85 12.53 20.41
N LYS A 556 -3.58 11.41 20.33
CA LYS A 556 -3.03 10.05 20.48
C LYS A 556 -2.99 9.37 19.11
N VAL A 557 -1.96 8.57 18.88
CA VAL A 557 -1.71 7.87 17.61
C VAL A 557 -1.53 6.37 17.87
N THR A 558 -1.97 5.53 16.94
CA THR A 558 -1.67 4.10 16.89
C THR A 558 -1.18 3.75 15.48
N ILE A 559 -0.19 2.86 15.39
CA ILE A 559 0.37 2.40 14.11
C ILE A 559 -0.02 0.95 13.93
N ILE A 560 -0.77 0.67 12.87
CA ILE A 560 -1.33 -0.63 12.55
C ILE A 560 -0.89 -1.00 11.14
N SER A 561 -0.59 -2.27 10.92
CA SER A 561 -0.32 -2.79 9.59
C SER A 561 -1.22 -3.96 9.25
N PHE A 562 -1.38 -4.23 7.95
CA PHE A 562 -2.04 -5.43 7.43
C PHE A 562 -1.31 -5.94 6.19
N ASP A 563 -1.58 -7.19 5.83
CA ASP A 563 -1.06 -7.85 4.63
C ASP A 563 -2.07 -8.91 4.18
N SER A 564 -1.96 -10.15 4.65
CA SER A 564 -2.90 -11.23 4.35
C SER A 564 -3.71 -11.64 5.57
N VAL A 565 -4.82 -12.32 5.38
CA VAL A 565 -5.62 -12.90 6.47
C VAL A 565 -4.79 -13.92 7.27
N GLN A 566 -3.88 -14.63 6.60
CA GLN A 566 -2.99 -15.60 7.25
C GLN A 566 -2.00 -14.93 8.22
N ASN A 567 -1.45 -13.78 7.84
CA ASN A 567 -0.51 -13.03 8.67
C ASN A 567 -1.24 -12.19 9.73
N GLY A 568 -2.46 -11.74 9.42
CA GLY A 568 -3.30 -10.92 10.28
C GLY A 568 -2.81 -9.48 10.39
N ALA A 569 -3.71 -8.57 10.75
CA ALA A 569 -3.34 -7.20 11.08
C ALA A 569 -2.58 -7.14 12.41
N THR A 570 -1.62 -6.22 12.52
CA THR A 570 -0.72 -6.09 13.68
C THR A 570 -0.66 -4.66 14.18
N VAL A 571 -0.68 -4.47 15.51
CA VAL A 571 -0.40 -3.18 16.16
C VAL A 571 1.09 -3.06 16.42
N HIS A 572 1.77 -2.11 15.78
CA HIS A 572 3.19 -1.82 15.99
C HIS A 572 3.43 -0.81 17.10
N TYR A 573 2.48 0.10 17.30
CA TYR A 573 2.48 1.05 18.40
C TYR A 573 1.05 1.22 18.91
N PRO A 574 0.75 0.96 20.20
CA PRO A 574 -0.59 1.11 20.76
C PRO A 574 -1.00 2.58 20.85
N LEU A 575 -2.30 2.85 21.06
CA LEU A 575 -2.82 4.22 21.07
C LEU A 575 -2.19 5.05 22.20
N GLY A 576 -1.36 6.02 21.84
CA GLY A 576 -0.59 6.80 22.82
C GLY A 576 -0.07 8.14 22.29
N ALA A 577 0.54 8.92 23.19
CA ALA A 577 1.09 10.25 22.90
C ALA A 577 2.64 10.29 22.97
N ASN A 578 3.31 9.13 22.89
CA ASN A 578 4.77 9.05 22.76
C ASN A 578 5.15 9.01 21.27
N TYR A 579 5.24 10.19 20.67
CA TYR A 579 5.45 10.32 19.23
C TYR A 579 6.81 9.76 18.78
N THR A 580 7.85 9.84 19.61
CA THR A 580 9.16 9.27 19.28
C THR A 580 9.10 7.75 19.13
N GLN A 581 8.39 7.05 20.03
CA GLN A 581 8.16 5.61 19.87
C GLN A 581 7.29 5.29 18.66
N ALA A 582 6.26 6.09 18.39
CA ALA A 582 5.43 5.93 17.19
C ALA A 582 6.25 6.11 15.89
N MET A 583 7.14 7.11 15.84
CA MET A 583 8.04 7.34 14.71
C MET A 583 8.97 6.15 14.50
N ASN A 584 9.58 5.63 15.57
CA ASN A 584 10.43 4.44 15.50
C ASN A 584 9.69 3.19 15.00
N ALA A 585 8.41 3.03 15.36
CA ALA A 585 7.57 1.94 14.84
C ALA A 585 7.32 2.07 13.33
N CYS A 586 7.25 3.30 12.80
CA CYS A 586 7.12 3.52 11.35
C CYS A 586 8.38 3.10 10.59
N VAL A 587 9.57 3.33 11.16
CA VAL A 587 10.86 3.05 10.50
C VAL A 587 11.02 1.60 10.08
N SER A 588 10.51 0.66 10.89
CA SER A 588 10.66 -0.79 10.68
C SER A 588 9.68 -1.40 9.67
N LEU A 589 8.67 -0.65 9.24
CA LEU A 589 7.64 -1.15 8.31
C LEU A 589 8.23 -1.44 6.93
N GLN A 590 7.89 -2.61 6.38
CA GLN A 590 8.39 -3.07 5.09
C GLN A 590 7.34 -3.91 4.36
N ALA A 591 7.37 -3.86 3.03
CA ALA A 591 6.56 -4.73 2.20
C ALA A 591 6.90 -6.22 2.48
N THR A 592 5.88 -7.05 2.57
CA THR A 592 5.94 -8.50 2.76
C THR A 592 5.71 -9.21 1.43
N SER A 593 5.37 -10.51 1.44
CA SER A 593 5.26 -11.32 0.23
C SER A 593 4.32 -10.79 -0.83
N ASP A 594 4.59 -11.23 -2.06
CA ASP A 594 3.60 -11.27 -3.13
C ASP A 594 3.09 -12.71 -3.42
N VAL A 595 3.28 -13.65 -2.49
CA VAL A 595 2.83 -15.04 -2.65
C VAL A 595 1.47 -15.25 -1.98
N GLY A 596 0.44 -15.46 -2.81
CA GLY A 596 -0.93 -15.74 -2.38
C GLY A 596 -1.82 -14.51 -2.43
N PHE A 597 -2.98 -14.58 -1.77
CA PHE A 597 -3.83 -13.40 -1.57
C PHE A 597 -3.23 -12.51 -0.47
N THR A 598 -3.22 -11.21 -0.73
CA THR A 598 -2.61 -10.14 0.05
C THR A 598 -3.59 -8.96 0.13
N THR A 599 -3.20 -7.86 0.76
CA THR A 599 -4.04 -6.64 0.85
C THR A 599 -5.39 -6.87 1.54
N ALA A 600 -5.40 -7.58 2.67
CA ALA A 600 -6.52 -7.80 3.59
C ALA A 600 -6.94 -6.52 4.32
N THR A 601 -7.40 -5.53 3.54
CA THR A 601 -7.70 -4.17 4.01
C THR A 601 -8.77 -4.16 5.10
N ASP A 602 -9.79 -5.02 4.98
CA ASP A 602 -10.85 -5.13 5.98
C ASP A 602 -10.31 -5.57 7.36
N SER A 603 -9.29 -6.43 7.39
CA SER A 603 -8.60 -6.86 8.61
C SER A 603 -7.90 -5.70 9.30
N GLY A 604 -7.18 -4.87 8.54
CA GLY A 604 -6.52 -3.66 9.04
C GLY A 604 -7.51 -2.65 9.62
N LEU A 605 -8.59 -2.37 8.88
CA LEU A 605 -9.64 -1.45 9.32
C LEU A 605 -10.42 -2.00 10.53
N ALA A 606 -10.71 -3.30 10.57
CA ALA A 606 -11.37 -3.94 11.71
C ALA A 606 -10.52 -3.85 12.99
N LEU A 607 -9.20 -4.07 12.88
CA LEU A 607 -8.29 -3.91 14.02
C LEU A 607 -8.19 -2.45 14.47
N ALA A 608 -8.12 -1.50 13.54
CA ALA A 608 -8.13 -0.07 13.87
C ALA A 608 -9.40 0.32 14.63
N LYS A 609 -10.56 -0.13 14.15
CA LYS A 609 -11.84 0.05 14.83
C LYS A 609 -11.81 -0.55 16.23
N GLN A 610 -11.33 -1.78 16.39
CA GLN A 610 -11.22 -2.43 17.69
C GLN A 610 -10.34 -1.64 18.67
N VAL A 611 -9.15 -1.21 18.25
CA VAL A 611 -8.22 -0.42 19.08
C VAL A 611 -8.88 0.90 19.50
N LEU A 612 -9.49 1.62 18.56
CA LEU A 612 -10.15 2.89 18.84
C LEU A 612 -11.41 2.73 19.69
N GLN A 613 -12.10 1.59 19.66
CA GLN A 613 -13.23 1.29 20.53
C GLN A 613 -12.77 0.96 21.97
N GLN A 614 -11.67 0.24 22.13
CA GLN A 614 -11.16 -0.20 23.43
C GLN A 614 -10.34 0.86 24.16
N GLN A 615 -9.52 1.61 23.42
CA GLN A 615 -8.53 2.54 23.98
C GLN A 615 -8.86 4.02 23.65
N GLY A 616 -9.71 4.26 22.67
CA GLY A 616 -10.08 5.62 22.24
C GLY A 616 -10.96 6.33 23.27
N ARG A 617 -10.80 7.65 23.35
CA ARG A 617 -11.52 8.55 24.24
C ARG A 617 -12.90 8.86 23.67
N VAL A 618 -13.90 8.96 24.55
CA VAL A 618 -15.31 9.14 24.17
C VAL A 618 -15.57 10.46 23.44
N ARG A 619 -14.89 11.55 23.80
CA ARG A 619 -15.05 12.89 23.22
C ARG A 619 -13.93 13.29 22.25
N ALA A 620 -13.04 12.36 21.92
CA ALA A 620 -12.00 12.62 20.93
C ALA A 620 -12.55 12.38 19.52
N ASN A 621 -12.05 13.16 18.56
CA ASN A 621 -12.32 12.87 17.15
C ASN A 621 -11.54 11.62 16.77
N LYS A 622 -12.24 10.63 16.22
CA LYS A 622 -11.62 9.38 15.77
C LYS A 622 -11.30 9.50 14.30
N VAL A 623 -10.02 9.33 13.96
CA VAL A 623 -9.53 9.46 12.59
C VAL A 623 -8.82 8.17 12.23
N VAL A 624 -9.18 7.58 11.10
CA VAL A 624 -8.50 6.42 10.53
C VAL A 624 -7.88 6.85 9.21
N VAL A 625 -6.57 6.68 9.05
CA VAL A 625 -5.86 6.97 7.82
C VAL A 625 -5.36 5.65 7.26
N LEU A 626 -5.87 5.25 6.10
CA LEU A 626 -5.49 4.03 5.40
C LEU A 626 -4.46 4.38 4.33
N LEU A 627 -3.28 3.76 4.35
CA LEU A 627 -2.27 3.84 3.30
C LEU A 627 -2.20 2.49 2.59
N THR A 628 -2.47 2.45 1.28
CA THR A 628 -2.36 1.25 0.45
C THR A 628 -2.10 1.62 -0.99
N ASP A 629 -1.41 0.77 -1.73
CA ASP A 629 -1.14 0.96 -3.15
C ASP A 629 -2.05 0.17 -4.07
N GLY A 630 -3.07 -0.51 -3.56
CA GLY A 630 -3.86 -1.42 -4.36
C GLY A 630 -5.30 -1.58 -3.87
N ALA A 631 -6.07 -2.33 -4.65
CA ALA A 631 -7.38 -2.80 -4.22
C ALA A 631 -7.22 -4.05 -3.33
N PRO A 632 -8.11 -4.25 -2.35
CA PRO A 632 -8.16 -5.49 -1.58
C PRO A 632 -8.20 -6.71 -2.51
N ASN A 633 -7.55 -7.80 -2.11
CA ASN A 633 -7.71 -9.10 -2.78
C ASN A 633 -7.83 -10.28 -1.79
N ASP A 634 -7.80 -9.99 -0.49
CA ASP A 634 -8.05 -10.90 0.62
C ASP A 634 -9.00 -10.25 1.64
N TRP A 635 -9.72 -11.05 2.45
CA TRP A 635 -10.66 -10.52 3.45
C TRP A 635 -10.99 -11.48 4.59
N VAL A 636 -11.22 -10.92 5.79
CA VAL A 636 -11.53 -11.69 7.01
C VAL A 636 -13.04 -11.71 7.34
N THR A 637 -13.79 -10.70 6.92
CA THR A 637 -15.20 -10.55 7.26
C THR A 637 -16.04 -11.66 6.63
N ASN A 638 -16.98 -12.24 7.38
CA ASN A 638 -17.88 -13.27 6.87
C ASN A 638 -18.71 -12.76 5.67
N THR A 639 -18.75 -13.52 4.58
CA THR A 639 -19.42 -13.13 3.32
C THR A 639 -20.92 -12.87 3.50
N ASN A 640 -21.62 -13.61 4.37
CA ASN A 640 -23.04 -13.38 4.64
C ASN A 640 -23.27 -12.06 5.38
N GLN A 641 -22.33 -11.67 6.25
CA GLN A 641 -22.38 -10.36 6.91
C GLN A 641 -22.19 -9.24 5.89
N VAL A 642 -21.20 -9.37 5.00
CA VAL A 642 -20.97 -8.41 3.91
C VAL A 642 -22.22 -8.31 3.03
N GLN A 643 -22.79 -9.42 2.56
CA GLN A 643 -23.99 -9.39 1.72
C GLN A 643 -25.18 -8.73 2.43
N SER A 644 -25.40 -9.06 3.71
CA SER A 644 -26.50 -8.50 4.48
C SER A 644 -26.34 -6.99 4.68
N TRP A 645 -25.09 -6.53 4.88
CA TRP A 645 -24.78 -5.12 4.97
C TRP A 645 -25.02 -4.39 3.65
N VAL A 646 -24.47 -4.90 2.54
CA VAL A 646 -24.66 -4.33 1.20
C VAL A 646 -26.14 -4.22 0.86
N ASN A 647 -26.94 -5.26 1.13
CA ASN A 647 -28.38 -5.25 0.89
C ASN A 647 -29.14 -4.16 1.67
N SER A 648 -28.64 -3.74 2.83
CA SER A 648 -29.28 -2.76 3.70
C SER A 648 -28.72 -1.34 3.56
N HIS A 649 -27.48 -1.20 3.09
CA HIS A 649 -26.74 0.08 3.12
C HIS A 649 -26.23 0.56 1.75
N ASN A 650 -26.46 -0.18 0.66
CA ASN A 650 -26.05 0.23 -0.70
C ASN A 650 -27.02 1.22 -1.36
N GLN A 651 -27.49 2.23 -0.62
CA GLN A 651 -28.37 3.26 -1.16
C GLN A 651 -27.63 4.22 -2.11
N SER A 652 -26.32 4.41 -1.92
CA SER A 652 -25.47 5.28 -2.72
C SER A 652 -24.90 4.64 -3.99
N GLY A 653 -25.01 3.30 -4.14
CA GLY A 653 -24.36 2.57 -5.23
C GLY A 653 -22.83 2.47 -5.09
N ASP A 654 -22.28 2.80 -3.92
CA ASP A 654 -20.83 2.75 -3.68
C ASP A 654 -20.31 1.32 -3.50
N PHE A 655 -21.14 0.38 -3.05
CA PHE A 655 -20.76 -1.04 -2.99
C PHE A 655 -20.86 -1.68 -4.37
N TYR A 656 -19.93 -2.60 -4.63
CA TYR A 656 -19.86 -3.32 -5.90
C TYR A 656 -20.94 -4.39 -6.01
N GLY A 657 -21.24 -5.09 -4.91
CA GLY A 657 -22.19 -6.20 -4.89
C GLY A 657 -21.73 -7.41 -5.70
N ASN A 658 -22.68 -8.28 -6.09
CA ASN A 658 -22.48 -9.39 -7.02
C ASN A 658 -21.28 -10.32 -6.71
N GLY A 659 -20.94 -10.51 -5.43
CA GLY A 659 -19.87 -11.40 -5.02
C GLY A 659 -18.47 -10.77 -4.94
N ALA A 660 -18.34 -9.46 -5.07
CA ALA A 660 -17.09 -8.70 -4.87
C ALA A 660 -16.74 -8.53 -3.37
N TRP A 661 -16.71 -9.65 -2.64
CA TRP A 661 -16.67 -9.66 -1.17
C TRP A 661 -15.46 -8.95 -0.57
N TRP A 662 -14.30 -9.04 -1.22
CA TRP A 662 -13.06 -8.45 -0.72
C TRP A 662 -13.07 -6.92 -0.76
N LEU A 663 -13.65 -6.33 -1.81
CA LEU A 663 -13.86 -4.88 -1.90
C LEU A 663 -14.93 -4.45 -0.92
N ASP A 664 -16.09 -5.12 -0.94
CA ASP A 664 -17.24 -4.73 -0.14
C ASP A 664 -17.01 -4.93 1.37
N ALA A 665 -16.17 -5.88 1.78
CA ALA A 665 -15.76 -6.03 3.18
C ALA A 665 -15.00 -4.80 3.68
N ALA A 666 -14.06 -4.27 2.90
CA ALA A 666 -13.31 -3.07 3.26
C ALA A 666 -14.20 -1.82 3.25
N LEU A 667 -15.06 -1.67 2.23
CA LEU A 667 -16.05 -0.60 2.16
C LEU A 667 -17.04 -0.64 3.34
N MET A 668 -17.46 -1.84 3.73
CA MET A 668 -18.32 -2.06 4.90
C MET A 668 -17.64 -1.57 6.18
N GLN A 669 -16.36 -1.88 6.38
CA GLN A 669 -15.63 -1.39 7.56
C GLN A 669 -15.58 0.14 7.56
N SER A 670 -15.28 0.78 6.42
CA SER A 670 -15.28 2.24 6.27
C SER A 670 -16.63 2.85 6.66
N GLN A 671 -17.73 2.39 6.04
CA GLN A 671 -19.07 2.89 6.32
C GLN A 671 -19.47 2.64 7.78
N SER A 672 -19.15 1.47 8.33
CA SER A 672 -19.49 1.15 9.71
C SER A 672 -18.77 2.03 10.74
N MET A 673 -17.58 2.54 10.40
CA MET A 673 -16.83 3.50 11.22
C MET A 673 -17.41 4.91 11.08
N GLN A 674 -17.76 5.32 9.86
CA GLN A 674 -18.42 6.59 9.60
C GLN A 674 -19.76 6.71 10.35
N LEU A 675 -20.58 5.64 10.37
CA LEU A 675 -21.83 5.60 11.12
C LEU A 675 -21.63 5.71 12.64
N GLN A 676 -20.42 5.47 13.13
CA GLN A 676 -20.04 5.66 14.54
C GLN A 676 -19.34 7.02 14.78
N GLY A 677 -19.25 7.89 13.78
CA GLY A 677 -18.67 9.24 13.86
C GLY A 677 -17.16 9.31 13.62
N TYR A 678 -16.57 8.33 12.93
CA TYR A 678 -15.14 8.25 12.66
C TYR A 678 -14.90 8.79 11.25
N ASP A 679 -13.82 9.53 11.05
CA ASP A 679 -13.42 9.96 9.71
C ASP A 679 -12.43 8.94 9.13
N VAL A 680 -12.75 8.31 8.00
CA VAL A 680 -11.88 7.32 7.35
C VAL A 680 -11.28 7.93 6.08
N TRP A 681 -9.97 8.13 6.08
CA TRP A 681 -9.20 8.74 5.00
C TRP A 681 -8.43 7.67 4.23
N PRO A 682 -8.96 7.12 3.13
CA PRO A 682 -8.19 6.27 2.23
C PRO A 682 -7.20 7.12 1.44
N VAL A 683 -5.93 6.71 1.46
CA VAL A 683 -4.84 7.37 0.77
C VAL A 683 -4.14 6.33 -0.10
N GLY A 684 -4.42 6.40 -1.39
CA GLY A 684 -3.72 5.63 -2.40
C GLY A 684 -2.28 6.12 -2.57
N ILE A 685 -1.31 5.22 -2.56
CA ILE A 685 0.10 5.53 -2.82
C ILE A 685 0.63 4.63 -3.93
N GLY A 686 1.56 5.08 -4.74
CA GLY A 686 2.15 4.19 -5.74
C GLY A 686 1.30 4.03 -6.99
N LEU A 687 1.85 3.30 -7.96
CA LEU A 687 1.29 3.17 -9.29
C LEU A 687 0.20 2.10 -9.41
N GLY A 688 0.04 1.24 -8.40
CA GLY A 688 -1.03 0.24 -8.35
C GLY A 688 -2.38 0.77 -7.87
N THR A 689 -2.46 2.03 -7.44
CA THR A 689 -3.63 2.55 -6.73
C THR A 689 -4.88 2.52 -7.60
N VAL A 690 -5.95 1.90 -7.09
CA VAL A 690 -7.27 1.92 -7.72
C VAL A 690 -8.11 3.07 -7.14
N TYR A 691 -8.03 4.25 -7.77
CA TYR A 691 -8.67 5.47 -7.24
C TYR A 691 -10.20 5.40 -7.17
N ASP A 692 -10.89 4.70 -8.08
CA ASP A 692 -12.35 4.49 -7.97
C ASP A 692 -12.72 3.80 -6.65
N PHE A 693 -11.95 2.78 -6.25
CA PHE A 693 -12.13 2.12 -4.96
C PHE A 693 -11.84 3.07 -3.78
N MET A 694 -10.79 3.87 -3.86
CA MET A 694 -10.46 4.86 -2.82
C MET A 694 -11.56 5.92 -2.68
N ASP A 695 -12.15 6.36 -3.78
CA ASP A 695 -13.24 7.34 -3.79
C ASP A 695 -14.51 6.80 -3.17
N ARG A 696 -14.90 5.57 -3.53
CA ARG A 696 -16.02 4.86 -2.88
C ARG A 696 -15.78 4.76 -1.38
N MET A 697 -14.56 4.40 -0.97
CA MET A 697 -14.21 4.30 0.44
C MET A 697 -14.24 5.66 1.15
N ALA A 698 -13.82 6.74 0.50
CA ALA A 698 -13.84 8.09 1.05
C ALA A 698 -15.27 8.62 1.21
N ARG A 699 -16.16 8.36 0.24
CA ARG A 699 -17.59 8.70 0.34
C ARG A 699 -18.26 7.95 1.49
N LEU A 700 -18.05 6.64 1.57
CA LEU A 700 -18.55 5.83 2.68
C LEU A 700 -17.87 6.16 4.02
N GLY A 701 -16.65 6.69 3.98
CA GLY A 701 -15.83 7.08 5.14
C GLY A 701 -16.05 8.52 5.62
N GLY A 702 -16.87 9.31 4.92
CA GLY A 702 -17.18 10.70 5.26
C GLY A 702 -16.04 11.70 5.00
N THR A 703 -15.12 11.40 4.08
CA THR A 703 -13.90 12.20 3.83
C THR A 703 -13.71 12.58 2.36
N ALA A 704 -14.65 12.21 1.49
CA ALA A 704 -14.69 12.71 0.12
C ALA A 704 -15.00 14.22 0.08
N ASP A 705 -14.52 14.89 -0.96
CA ASP A 705 -14.88 16.27 -1.26
C ASP A 705 -16.29 16.36 -1.93
N ASP A 706 -16.67 17.58 -2.33
CA ASP A 706 -17.97 17.88 -2.92
C ASP A 706 -18.18 17.17 -4.29
N ASP A 707 -17.08 16.81 -4.97
CA ASP A 707 -17.11 16.03 -6.22
C ASP A 707 -17.13 14.51 -5.95
N GLY A 708 -17.15 14.10 -4.68
CA GLY A 708 -17.16 12.70 -4.26
C GLY A 708 -15.79 12.03 -4.38
N LEU A 709 -14.71 12.80 -4.44
CA LEU A 709 -13.34 12.31 -4.59
C LEU A 709 -12.61 12.30 -3.24
N GLY A 710 -11.87 11.23 -3.00
CA GLY A 710 -10.95 11.12 -1.86
C GLY A 710 -9.65 11.89 -2.09
N VAL A 711 -8.89 12.09 -1.02
CA VAL A 711 -7.55 12.66 -1.12
C VAL A 711 -6.67 11.82 -2.04
N ARG A 712 -6.00 12.50 -2.98
CA ARG A 712 -5.09 11.85 -3.93
C ARG A 712 -3.70 11.80 -3.37
N GLY A 713 -3.11 10.61 -3.27
CA GLY A 713 -1.66 10.49 -3.19
C GLY A 713 -1.02 10.81 -4.54
N SER A 714 0.08 10.13 -4.85
CA SER A 714 0.78 10.30 -6.12
C SER A 714 1.08 8.94 -6.72
N GLY A 715 1.01 8.87 -8.06
CA GLY A 715 1.60 7.80 -8.88
C GLY A 715 2.99 8.18 -9.42
N ASP A 716 3.46 9.40 -9.20
CA ASP A 716 4.85 9.78 -9.48
C ASP A 716 5.72 9.57 -8.24
N PRO A 717 6.73 8.66 -8.29
CA PRO A 717 7.65 8.41 -7.19
C PRO A 717 8.40 9.64 -6.69
N ALA A 718 8.63 10.65 -7.55
CA ALA A 718 9.27 11.90 -7.12
C ALA A 718 8.39 12.71 -6.15
N ASN A 719 7.08 12.47 -6.17
CA ASN A 719 6.08 13.23 -5.43
C ASN A 719 5.38 12.44 -4.32
N TYR A 720 5.69 11.15 -4.12
CA TYR A 720 5.04 10.31 -3.08
C TYR A 720 5.11 10.95 -1.69
N GLU A 721 6.32 11.29 -1.24
CA GLU A 721 6.51 11.83 0.12
C GLU A 721 5.81 13.18 0.30
N ASN A 722 6.04 14.13 -0.60
CA ASN A 722 5.45 15.47 -0.50
C ASN A 722 3.93 15.41 -0.48
N ARG A 723 3.33 14.60 -1.37
CA ARG A 723 1.89 14.51 -1.47
C ARG A 723 1.25 13.85 -0.24
N LEU A 724 1.89 12.82 0.32
CA LEU A 724 1.43 12.24 1.58
C LEU A 724 1.55 13.23 2.73
N VAL A 725 2.66 13.98 2.81
CA VAL A 725 2.84 15.01 3.84
C VAL A 725 1.74 16.06 3.77
N GLU A 726 1.39 16.55 2.59
CA GLU A 726 0.27 17.49 2.39
C GLU A 726 -1.08 16.92 2.87
N ILE A 727 -1.34 15.64 2.59
CA ILE A 727 -2.57 14.96 3.02
C ILE A 727 -2.61 14.84 4.54
N PHE A 728 -1.52 14.37 5.16
CA PHE A 728 -1.44 14.28 6.61
C PHE A 728 -1.54 15.66 7.27
N GLU A 729 -0.91 16.70 6.71
CA GLU A 729 -1.06 18.08 7.15
C GLU A 729 -2.52 18.52 7.09
N LYS A 730 -3.23 18.28 5.98
CA LYS A 730 -4.67 18.60 5.86
C LYS A 730 -5.50 17.93 6.95
N ILE A 731 -5.26 16.66 7.23
CA ILE A 731 -5.96 15.89 8.26
C ILE A 731 -5.65 16.43 9.67
N ILE A 732 -4.39 16.75 9.96
CA ILE A 732 -3.92 17.16 11.28
C ILE A 732 -4.24 18.63 11.59
N LEU A 733 -4.23 19.51 10.58
CA LEU A 733 -4.38 20.96 10.73
C LEU A 733 -5.83 21.45 10.63
N THR A 734 -6.81 20.56 10.44
CA THR A 734 -8.23 20.91 10.41
C THR A 734 -8.95 20.37 11.66
N PRO A 735 -8.96 21.10 12.80
CA PRO A 735 -9.56 20.60 14.05
C PRO A 735 -11.09 20.69 14.04
N LYS A 736 -11.76 19.64 14.55
CA LYS A 736 -13.15 19.80 15.01
C LYS A 736 -13.10 20.50 16.37
N VAL A 737 -13.93 21.51 16.53
CA VAL A 737 -13.96 22.39 17.71
C VAL A 737 -15.33 22.34 18.37
N GLN A 738 -15.38 22.65 19.65
CA GLN A 738 -16.64 22.78 20.38
C GLN A 738 -16.54 23.86 21.45
N LEU A 739 -17.70 24.45 21.78
CA LEU A 739 -17.83 25.30 22.95
C LEU A 739 -17.81 24.44 24.23
N VAL A 740 -17.26 25.01 25.29
CA VAL A 740 -17.20 24.39 26.62
C VAL A 740 -17.59 25.41 27.69
N ASP A 741 -18.26 24.91 28.73
CA ASP A 741 -18.83 25.69 29.83
C ASP A 741 -17.93 25.71 31.06
#